data_AF-A0AAQ3K9J5-F1
#
_entry.id   AF-A0AAQ3K9J5-F1
#
_cell.length_a   1.000
_cell.length_b   1.000
_cell.length_c   1.000
_cell.angle_alpha   90.00
_cell.angle_beta   90.00
_cell.angle_gamma   90.00
#
_symmetry.space_group_name_H-M   'P 1'
#
loop_
_entity.id
_entity.type
_entity.pdbx_description
1 polymer ?
#
loop_
_entity_poly.entity_id
_entity_poly.type
_entity_poly.pdbx_seq_one_letter_code
_entity_poly.pdbx_strand_id
1 'polypeptide(L)'
;MGTFKNLIIMLVVLYHSSVKGGAEYFKYKDPNQPLNTRINDLLSRMTLAEKIGQMTQVERQNATAEVIKNYFIGSVLNGGGSVPAPQASVATWVSMITEMQKAALSTRLGIPIIYGVDAVHGHNNVYKATIFPHNIGLGATRDPALVRKIGAATALEVRATGIQYVFAPCVAVCRDPRWGRCYESYSEDPKVVEEMTEIIDGLQGTIPANSRKGVPFVAGKKNVAACAKHYVGDGGTTKGINENNTVIDQHGLLSIHMPPYYHAIIKGVSTVMVSYSSWNGVKMHANRHLITDFLKNTLRFRGFVISDWEGIDKITSPPHANYSYSITAAISAGIDMIMGYSFTEFITDLTYQVEKNIIPMSRIDDAVRRILRVKFTMGLFEGPYPDPSLAEELGKQEHRELAREAVRKSLVLLKNGKAGQPPVLPLPKKTKSILVTGSHADNLGYQCGGWTMTWQGLSGNNLTVVKGGAEYFKYKDPNQPLNTRINDLLSRMTLAEKIGQMTQIERQNATAEVIENYFIGSVLSGGGSVPAPQASVATWVSMVTEMQKAALSTRLGIPIIYGIDAVHGHNNVYKATIFPHNIGLGATRDPALVRKIGTATALEVRATGIPYVFAPCVAVCRDPRWGRCYESYSEDPKVVEEMTEIINGLQGTIPSNSQKGVPFIAGKNNVAACAKHYVGDGGTTKGINENNTGFVISDWQGIDRITSPPHANYSYSIMAGISAGIDMIMVPYGFREFITDLTYQVEKNLIPMSRIDDAVRRILRVKFTMGLFENPYPDPSLVEELGKQEHRELAREAVRKSLVLLKNGKAGQHPVLPLPKKTESILVTGSHADNLGYQCGGWTITWQGLGGNNLTVAAHESYHHIFEDCPFLSEVWCVLVGDGSFGDCPFALDGRHRFLNLL
;
A
#
# COMPACT_ATOMS: atom_id res chain seq x y z
N MET A 1 -13.18 65.74 59.13
CA MET A 1 -13.72 64.40 58.79
C MET A 1 -14.18 64.44 57.35
N GLY A 2 -13.62 63.58 56.50
CA GLY A 2 -13.82 63.59 55.05
C GLY A 2 -12.58 64.13 54.33
N THR A 3 -12.11 63.41 53.30
CA THR A 3 -10.98 63.74 52.39
C THR A 3 -9.54 63.31 52.75
N PHE A 4 -9.33 62.26 53.57
CA PHE A 4 -8.01 61.60 53.68
C PHE A 4 -8.03 60.06 53.65
N LYS A 5 -9.14 59.46 53.18
CA LYS A 5 -9.27 57.99 53.03
C LYS A 5 -9.32 57.47 51.59
N ASN A 6 -9.45 58.34 50.59
CA ASN A 6 -9.61 57.92 49.18
C ASN A 6 -8.33 57.99 48.34
N LEU A 7 -7.23 58.56 48.83
CA LEU A 7 -5.98 58.66 48.05
C LEU A 7 -5.01 57.48 48.29
N ILE A 8 -5.14 56.75 49.41
CA ILE A 8 -4.28 55.58 49.70
C ILE A 8 -4.83 54.29 49.06
N ILE A 9 -6.13 54.22 48.79
CA ILE A 9 -6.74 53.05 48.11
C ILE A 9 -6.47 53.08 46.60
N MET A 10 -6.27 54.26 45.99
CA MET A 10 -5.97 54.35 44.55
C MET A 10 -4.49 54.08 44.20
N LEU A 11 -3.57 54.21 45.16
CA LEU A 11 -2.15 53.89 44.98
C LEU A 11 -1.80 52.41 45.29
N VAL A 12 -2.63 51.70 46.07
CA VAL A 12 -2.49 50.25 46.29
C VAL A 12 -3.15 49.43 45.16
N VAL A 13 -4.15 49.99 44.48
CA VAL A 13 -4.80 49.35 43.32
C VAL A 13 -4.04 49.57 42.01
N LEU A 14 -3.18 50.59 41.92
CA LEU A 14 -2.29 50.79 40.75
C LEU A 14 -0.90 50.13 40.89
N TYR A 15 -0.61 49.46 42.02
CA TYR A 15 0.56 48.59 42.17
C TYR A 15 0.26 47.10 41.88
N HIS A 16 -1.00 46.74 41.59
CA HIS A 16 -1.42 45.37 41.27
C HIS A 16 -1.88 45.16 39.82
N SER A 17 -1.65 46.13 38.93
CA SER A 17 -2.00 46.02 37.50
C SER A 17 -0.80 46.22 36.56
N SER A 18 0.40 45.87 37.02
CA SER A 18 1.59 45.75 36.16
C SER A 18 2.33 44.42 36.36
N VAL A 19 1.60 43.30 36.42
CA VAL A 19 2.23 42.01 36.07
C VAL A 19 2.38 41.98 34.56
N LYS A 20 3.55 42.45 34.11
CA LYS A 20 4.10 42.15 32.80
C LYS A 20 3.86 40.67 32.50
N GLY A 21 3.26 40.38 31.35
CA GLY A 21 3.27 39.06 30.73
C GLY A 21 4.71 38.67 30.36
N GLY A 22 5.52 38.34 31.35
CA GLY A 22 6.74 37.57 31.17
C GLY A 22 6.34 36.10 31.13
N ALA A 23 6.61 35.43 30.00
CA ALA A 23 6.46 33.99 29.92
C ALA A 23 7.16 33.33 31.12
N GLU A 24 6.47 32.45 31.85
CA GLU A 24 7.05 31.74 32.99
C GLU A 24 8.32 31.01 32.53
N TYR A 25 9.47 31.31 33.14
CA TYR A 25 10.74 30.68 32.79
C TYR A 25 10.83 29.28 33.38
N PHE A 26 10.75 28.27 32.51
CA PHE A 26 10.85 26.85 32.87
C PHE A 26 12.31 26.39 32.78
N LYS A 27 12.99 26.19 33.92
CA LYS A 27 14.39 25.76 33.96
C LYS A 27 14.61 24.44 33.22
N TYR A 28 13.65 23.52 33.27
CA TYR A 28 13.75 22.25 32.56
C TYR A 28 13.78 22.38 31.03
N LYS A 29 13.25 23.47 30.48
CA LYS A 29 13.29 23.76 29.03
C LYS A 29 14.58 24.45 28.58
N ASP A 30 15.37 24.99 29.50
CA ASP A 30 16.63 25.67 29.19
C ASP A 30 17.78 24.64 29.09
N PRO A 31 18.35 24.40 27.89
CA PRO A 31 19.44 23.44 27.71
C PRO A 31 20.74 23.86 28.41
N ASN A 32 20.88 25.12 28.82
CA ASN A 32 22.08 25.61 29.51
C ASN A 32 22.05 25.33 31.02
N GLN A 33 20.90 24.91 31.56
CA GLN A 33 20.79 24.55 32.97
C GLN A 33 21.44 23.19 33.26
N PRO A 34 22.09 23.01 34.42
CA PRO A 34 22.63 21.71 34.81
C PRO A 34 21.56 20.61 34.78
N LEU A 35 21.93 19.41 34.32
CA LEU A 35 21.03 18.27 34.15
C LEU A 35 20.14 18.01 35.37
N ASN A 36 20.72 17.98 36.58
CA ASN A 36 19.96 17.74 37.80
C ASN A 36 19.00 18.89 38.15
N THR A 37 19.32 20.12 37.79
CA THR A 37 18.42 21.27 37.94
C THR A 37 17.21 21.10 37.04
N ARG A 38 17.41 20.71 35.77
CA ARG A 38 16.33 20.45 34.81
C ARG A 38 15.42 19.32 35.27
N ILE A 39 16.00 18.21 35.73
CA ILE A 39 15.25 17.06 36.24
C ILE A 39 14.43 17.44 37.48
N ASN A 40 15.02 18.13 38.45
CA ASN A 40 14.31 18.49 39.68
C ASN A 40 13.20 19.52 39.43
N ASP A 41 13.43 20.51 38.57
CA ASP A 41 12.41 21.49 38.17
C ASP A 41 11.23 20.80 37.48
N LEU A 42 11.49 19.91 36.52
CA LEU A 42 10.43 19.16 35.85
C LEU A 42 9.68 18.26 36.83
N LEU A 43 10.40 17.46 37.62
CA LEU A 43 9.80 16.50 38.57
C LEU A 43 8.91 17.19 39.62
N SER A 44 9.29 18.39 40.08
CA SER A 44 8.47 19.17 41.03
C SER A 44 7.17 19.72 40.43
N ARG A 45 7.10 19.81 39.10
CA ARG A 45 5.93 20.32 38.37
C ARG A 45 4.97 19.21 37.96
N MET A 46 5.40 17.94 38.02
CA MET A 46 4.62 16.81 37.55
C MET A 46 3.55 16.37 38.56
N THR A 47 2.35 16.11 38.07
CA THR A 47 1.29 15.42 38.81
C THR A 47 1.62 13.93 38.98
N LEU A 48 0.88 13.22 39.84
CA LEU A 48 1.00 11.77 39.96
C LEU A 48 0.72 11.07 38.61
N ALA A 49 -0.32 11.50 37.90
CA ALA A 49 -0.67 10.97 36.58
C ALA A 49 0.45 11.16 35.55
N GLU A 50 1.07 12.33 35.49
CA GLU A 50 2.21 12.58 34.60
C GLU A 50 3.43 11.72 34.97
N LYS A 51 3.65 11.49 36.28
CA LYS A 51 4.74 10.63 36.78
C LYS A 51 4.52 9.17 36.42
N ILE A 52 3.32 8.64 36.68
CA ILE A 52 2.96 7.26 36.31
C ILE A 52 2.98 7.10 34.78
N GLY A 53 2.49 8.08 34.02
CA GLY A 53 2.58 8.09 32.57
C GLY A 53 4.01 7.93 32.07
N GLN A 54 4.99 8.59 32.70
CA GLN A 54 6.42 8.40 32.36
C GLN A 54 6.92 6.97 32.59
N MET A 55 6.35 6.23 33.54
CA MET A 55 6.70 4.84 33.86
C MET A 55 6.02 3.83 32.93
N THR A 56 5.19 4.29 31.99
CA THR A 56 4.43 3.42 31.08
C THR A 56 5.04 3.42 29.69
N GLN A 57 5.35 2.23 29.17
CA GLN A 57 5.71 2.00 27.77
C GLN A 57 4.60 1.22 27.06
N VAL A 58 4.07 1.79 25.97
CA VAL A 58 2.91 1.23 25.24
C VAL A 58 3.32 0.72 23.86
N GLU A 59 2.74 -0.38 23.41
CA GLU A 59 2.94 -0.89 22.06
C GLU A 59 2.28 0.05 21.01
N ARG A 60 2.95 0.29 19.89
CA ARG A 60 2.56 1.29 18.87
C ARG A 60 1.16 1.10 18.28
N GLN A 61 0.58 -0.09 18.30
CA GLN A 61 -0.78 -0.35 17.84
C GLN A 61 -1.82 0.25 18.79
N ASN A 62 -1.48 0.38 20.07
CA ASN A 62 -2.34 0.95 21.11
C ASN A 62 -1.99 2.42 21.44
N ALA A 63 -0.86 2.95 20.94
CA ALA A 63 -0.37 4.30 21.24
C ALA A 63 -0.94 5.37 20.29
N THR A 64 -2.26 5.57 20.27
CA THR A 64 -2.86 6.67 19.49
C THR A 64 -2.44 8.04 20.05
N ALA A 65 -2.57 9.10 19.25
CA ALA A 65 -2.28 10.46 19.71
C ALA A 65 -3.13 10.86 20.93
N GLU A 66 -4.36 10.37 21.01
CA GLU A 66 -5.24 10.58 22.16
C GLU A 66 -4.74 9.82 23.40
N VAL A 67 -4.38 8.55 23.25
CA VAL A 67 -3.81 7.75 24.35
C VAL A 67 -2.56 8.40 24.90
N ILE A 68 -1.63 8.84 24.03
CA ILE A 68 -0.39 9.50 24.44
C ILE A 68 -0.69 10.77 25.27
N LYS A 69 -1.67 11.58 24.84
CA LYS A 69 -2.04 12.82 25.54
C LYS A 69 -2.74 12.55 26.87
N ASN A 70 -3.77 11.71 26.87
CA ASN A 70 -4.65 11.50 28.02
C ASN A 70 -3.95 10.76 29.16
N TYR A 71 -2.99 9.88 28.85
CA TYR A 71 -2.26 9.07 29.82
C TYR A 71 -0.81 9.53 30.03
N PHE A 72 -0.39 10.65 29.43
CA PHE A 72 0.96 11.23 29.56
C PHE A 72 2.08 10.22 29.28
N ILE A 73 1.88 9.37 28.28
CA ILE A 73 2.70 8.19 28.00
C ILE A 73 4.19 8.56 27.87
N GLY A 74 5.03 7.84 28.62
CA GLY A 74 6.47 8.08 28.69
C GLY A 74 7.26 7.48 27.55
N SER A 75 6.79 6.34 27.03
CA SER A 75 7.50 5.61 26.00
C SER A 75 6.54 4.83 25.11
N VAL A 76 6.95 4.61 23.87
CA VAL A 76 6.28 3.71 22.92
C VAL A 76 7.30 2.69 22.44
N LEU A 77 6.87 1.49 22.10
CA LEU A 77 7.71 0.53 21.38
C LEU A 77 7.01 -0.07 20.16
N ASN A 78 7.77 -0.74 19.32
CA ASN A 78 7.25 -1.75 18.43
C ASN A 78 7.86 -3.12 18.76
N GLY A 79 7.00 -4.11 19.01
CA GLY A 79 7.42 -5.50 19.19
C GLY A 79 7.93 -6.14 17.89
N GLY A 80 8.45 -7.37 17.96
CA GLY A 80 8.93 -8.10 16.78
C GLY A 80 7.84 -8.27 15.72
N GLY A 81 8.06 -7.72 14.52
CA GLY A 81 7.07 -7.69 13.44
C GLY A 81 5.99 -6.60 13.52
N SER A 82 5.95 -5.81 14.60
CA SER A 82 5.07 -4.64 14.66
C SER A 82 5.70 -3.50 13.85
N VAL A 83 5.13 -3.25 12.67
CA VAL A 83 5.60 -2.22 11.72
C VAL A 83 4.41 -1.35 11.29
N PRO A 84 4.63 -0.10 10.82
CA PRO A 84 3.51 0.76 10.43
C PRO A 84 2.79 0.30 9.15
N ALA A 85 3.49 -0.42 8.27
CA ALA A 85 2.93 -1.06 7.07
C ALA A 85 3.88 -2.17 6.58
N PRO A 86 3.39 -3.17 5.81
CA PRO A 86 4.27 -4.09 5.09
C PRO A 86 5.27 -3.31 4.23
N GLN A 87 6.56 -3.65 4.33
CA GLN A 87 7.63 -2.96 3.59
C GLN A 87 7.67 -1.43 3.79
N ALA A 88 7.25 -0.95 4.97
CA ALA A 88 7.19 0.48 5.27
C ALA A 88 8.48 1.23 4.91
N SER A 89 8.31 2.36 4.21
CA SER A 89 9.41 3.26 3.89
C SER A 89 9.92 3.99 5.13
N VAL A 90 11.13 4.56 5.06
CA VAL A 90 11.66 5.47 6.08
C VAL A 90 10.68 6.61 6.37
N ALA A 91 10.09 7.20 5.33
CA ALA A 91 9.11 8.28 5.47
C ALA A 91 7.87 7.84 6.27
N THR A 92 7.41 6.60 6.07
CA THR A 92 6.28 6.03 6.82
C THR A 92 6.60 5.92 8.32
N TRP A 93 7.80 5.43 8.67
CA TRP A 93 8.26 5.37 10.06
C TRP A 93 8.40 6.76 10.68
N VAL A 94 9.08 7.67 9.97
CA VAL A 94 9.29 9.06 10.42
C VAL A 94 7.96 9.77 10.65
N SER A 95 6.98 9.61 9.74
CA SER A 95 5.66 10.21 9.88
C SER A 95 4.94 9.68 11.13
N MET A 96 4.92 8.36 11.34
CA MET A 96 4.29 7.76 12.52
C MET A 96 4.88 8.32 13.83
N ILE A 97 6.21 8.32 13.95
CA ILE A 97 6.89 8.79 15.18
C ILE A 97 6.72 10.30 15.36
N THR A 98 6.72 11.06 14.27
CA THR A 98 6.49 12.51 14.32
C THR A 98 5.11 12.84 14.90
N GLU A 99 4.06 12.13 14.46
CA GLU A 99 2.71 12.34 15.00
C GLU A 99 2.59 11.96 16.48
N MET A 100 3.24 10.86 16.89
CA MET A 100 3.30 10.48 18.31
C MET A 100 4.06 11.50 19.16
N GLN A 101 5.16 12.05 18.66
CA GLN A 101 5.89 13.11 19.36
C GLN A 101 5.10 14.41 19.45
N LYS A 102 4.42 14.83 18.37
CA LYS A 102 3.51 16.00 18.41
C LYS A 102 2.45 15.84 19.49
N ALA A 103 1.87 14.65 19.62
CA ALA A 103 0.91 14.35 20.67
C ALA A 103 1.51 14.53 22.07
N ALA A 104 2.68 13.93 22.34
CA ALA A 104 3.36 14.05 23.64
C ALA A 104 3.74 15.50 23.98
N LEU A 105 4.26 16.23 22.99
CA LEU A 105 4.67 17.63 23.14
C LEU A 105 3.49 18.59 23.32
N SER A 106 2.29 18.21 22.90
CA SER A 106 1.06 19.00 23.14
C SER A 106 0.51 18.87 24.57
N THR A 107 1.06 17.97 25.39
CA THR A 107 0.68 17.87 26.82
C THR A 107 1.17 19.09 27.61
N ARG A 108 0.58 19.31 28.79
CA ARG A 108 0.85 20.48 29.65
C ARG A 108 2.33 20.77 29.88
N LEU A 109 3.15 19.72 30.10
CA LEU A 109 4.59 19.84 30.32
C LEU A 109 5.44 19.58 29.07
N GLY A 110 4.83 19.11 27.97
CA GLY A 110 5.50 18.84 26.71
C GLY A 110 6.69 17.89 26.85
N ILE A 111 6.54 16.80 27.62
CA ILE A 111 7.61 15.82 27.82
C ILE A 111 7.63 14.86 26.61
N PRO A 112 8.73 14.78 25.84
CA PRO A 112 8.77 13.91 24.66
C PRO A 112 8.73 12.43 25.04
N ILE A 113 8.11 11.60 24.22
CA ILE A 113 8.20 10.14 24.36
C ILE A 113 9.59 9.66 23.95
N ILE A 114 10.07 8.57 24.55
CA ILE A 114 11.21 7.81 24.02
C ILE A 114 10.68 6.58 23.28
N TYR A 115 11.06 6.36 22.02
CA TYR A 115 10.57 5.25 21.20
C TYR A 115 11.59 4.11 21.16
N GLY A 116 11.20 2.90 21.57
CA GLY A 116 12.04 1.70 21.68
C GLY A 116 11.79 0.65 20.58
N VAL A 117 12.84 -0.09 20.20
CA VAL A 117 12.75 -1.22 19.26
C VAL A 117 13.81 -2.29 19.54
N ASP A 118 13.51 -3.55 19.21
CA ASP A 118 14.52 -4.59 19.08
C ASP A 118 15.33 -4.41 17.78
N ALA A 119 16.44 -3.68 17.88
CA ALA A 119 17.49 -3.58 16.86
C ALA A 119 18.73 -4.38 17.31
N VAL A 120 18.60 -5.71 17.30
CA VAL A 120 19.52 -6.65 17.97
C VAL A 120 20.62 -7.21 17.07
N HIS A 121 20.47 -7.09 15.75
CA HIS A 121 21.49 -7.46 14.77
C HIS A 121 21.38 -6.58 13.51
N GLY A 122 21.33 -5.26 13.75
CA GLY A 122 20.90 -4.26 12.77
C GLY A 122 19.50 -3.74 13.10
N HIS A 123 18.91 -2.89 12.26
CA HIS A 123 17.53 -2.42 12.44
C HIS A 123 16.51 -3.45 11.93
N ASN A 124 16.53 -4.62 12.55
CA ASN A 124 16.08 -5.89 11.97
C ASN A 124 14.56 -6.01 11.72
N ASN A 125 13.72 -5.16 12.32
CA ASN A 125 12.28 -5.11 12.00
C ASN A 125 11.97 -4.32 10.71
N VAL A 126 12.95 -3.56 10.18
CA VAL A 126 12.71 -2.60 9.10
C VAL A 126 13.13 -3.18 7.75
N TYR A 127 12.21 -3.07 6.79
CA TYR A 127 12.46 -3.49 5.42
C TYR A 127 13.65 -2.74 4.82
N LYS A 128 14.56 -3.50 4.18
CA LYS A 128 15.84 -3.06 3.59
C LYS A 128 16.93 -2.62 4.58
N ALA A 129 16.70 -2.68 5.90
CA ALA A 129 17.79 -2.46 6.85
C ALA A 129 18.96 -3.43 6.61
N THR A 130 20.16 -3.01 7.00
CA THR A 130 21.31 -3.93 7.04
C THR A 130 21.12 -4.93 8.16
N ILE A 131 21.25 -6.22 7.83
CA ILE A 131 21.20 -7.32 8.81
C ILE A 131 22.62 -7.83 9.04
N PHE A 132 23.07 -7.77 10.29
CA PHE A 132 24.37 -8.27 10.75
C PHE A 132 24.24 -9.72 11.24
N PRO A 133 25.38 -10.46 11.36
CA PRO A 133 25.37 -11.72 12.07
C PRO A 133 24.79 -11.58 13.48
N HIS A 134 24.02 -12.58 13.92
CA HIS A 134 23.61 -12.67 15.31
C HIS A 134 24.81 -12.79 16.26
N ASN A 135 24.58 -12.45 17.52
CA ASN A 135 25.62 -12.27 18.53
C ASN A 135 26.57 -13.47 18.67
N ILE A 136 26.09 -14.70 18.58
CA ILE A 136 26.98 -15.89 18.64
C ILE A 136 28.05 -15.88 17.54
N GLY A 137 27.69 -15.45 16.32
CA GLY A 137 28.63 -15.28 15.22
C GLY A 137 29.58 -14.11 15.45
N LEU A 138 29.08 -12.99 16.01
CA LEU A 138 29.93 -11.86 16.39
C LEU A 138 30.93 -12.23 17.49
N GLY A 139 30.52 -13.03 18.47
CA GLY A 139 31.41 -13.56 19.48
C GLY A 139 32.55 -14.38 18.84
N ALA A 140 32.23 -15.25 17.87
CA ALA A 140 33.23 -16.05 17.16
C ALA A 140 34.33 -15.21 16.46
N THR A 141 34.06 -13.95 16.14
CA THR A 141 35.07 -13.04 15.54
C THR A 141 36.19 -12.66 16.50
N ARG A 142 35.93 -12.66 17.82
CA ARG A 142 36.82 -12.12 18.87
C ARG A 142 37.34 -10.70 18.52
N ASP A 143 36.49 -9.89 17.87
CA ASP A 143 36.82 -8.54 17.41
C ASP A 143 35.85 -7.49 17.99
N PRO A 144 36.12 -6.98 19.21
CA PRO A 144 35.26 -5.98 19.85
C PRO A 144 35.19 -4.66 19.08
N ALA A 145 36.25 -4.31 18.35
CA ALA A 145 36.29 -3.10 17.53
C ALA A 145 35.34 -3.20 16.32
N LEU A 146 35.23 -4.37 15.70
CA LEU A 146 34.20 -4.66 14.71
C LEU A 146 32.80 -4.51 15.30
N VAL A 147 32.55 -5.10 16.47
CA VAL A 147 31.25 -5.04 17.15
C VAL A 147 30.86 -3.60 17.53
N ARG A 148 31.83 -2.76 17.91
CA ARG A 148 31.61 -1.30 18.08
C ARG A 148 31.17 -0.62 16.79
N LYS A 149 31.81 -0.91 15.65
CA LYS A 149 31.41 -0.36 14.34
C LYS A 149 30.00 -0.80 13.95
N ILE A 150 29.63 -2.05 14.25
CA ILE A 150 28.28 -2.57 14.01
C ILE A 150 27.25 -1.80 14.85
N GLY A 151 27.55 -1.53 16.12
CA GLY A 151 26.71 -0.69 16.98
C GLY A 151 26.51 0.72 16.40
N ALA A 152 27.58 1.35 15.88
CA ALA A 152 27.50 2.68 15.27
C ALA A 152 26.65 2.68 13.99
N ALA A 153 26.85 1.70 13.10
CA ALA A 153 26.03 1.54 11.90
C ALA A 153 24.55 1.32 12.26
N THR A 154 24.28 0.43 13.23
CA THR A 154 22.93 0.15 13.73
C THR A 154 22.27 1.41 14.29
N ALA A 155 22.98 2.24 15.06
CA ALA A 155 22.45 3.49 15.59
C ALA A 155 22.01 4.46 14.48
N LEU A 156 22.80 4.56 13.40
CA LEU A 156 22.46 5.40 12.24
C LEU A 156 21.21 4.90 11.54
N GLU A 157 21.11 3.58 11.27
CA GLU A 157 19.93 3.01 10.63
C GLU A 157 18.66 3.14 11.48
N VAL A 158 18.77 2.99 12.80
CA VAL A 158 17.64 3.18 13.73
C VAL A 158 17.21 4.65 13.78
N ARG A 159 18.18 5.58 13.80
CA ARG A 159 17.89 7.01 13.76
C ARG A 159 17.31 7.46 12.42
N ALA A 160 17.66 6.79 11.31
CA ALA A 160 17.07 7.03 9.99
C ALA A 160 15.54 6.90 10.02
N THR A 161 15.00 5.94 10.78
CA THR A 161 13.55 5.76 10.94
C THR A 161 12.94 6.61 12.06
N GLY A 162 13.72 7.47 12.72
CA GLY A 162 13.28 8.35 13.79
C GLY A 162 13.24 7.75 15.20
N ILE A 163 13.66 6.49 15.37
CA ILE A 163 13.65 5.78 16.66
C ILE A 163 14.89 6.16 17.47
N GLN A 164 14.77 6.30 18.80
CA GLN A 164 15.84 6.85 19.65
C GLN A 164 16.43 5.84 20.66
N TYR A 165 15.80 4.68 20.82
CA TYR A 165 16.15 3.71 21.85
C TYR A 165 16.11 2.28 21.30
N VAL A 166 17.14 1.48 21.59
CA VAL A 166 17.23 0.08 21.16
C VAL A 166 17.32 -0.87 22.35
N PHE A 167 16.65 -2.02 22.24
CA PHE A 167 16.72 -3.11 23.21
C PHE A 167 17.91 -4.03 22.93
N ALA A 168 19.11 -3.45 22.87
CA ALA A 168 20.38 -4.15 22.63
C ALA A 168 21.54 -3.50 23.39
N PRO A 169 22.56 -4.26 23.81
CA PRO A 169 22.78 -5.68 23.52
C PRO A 169 22.15 -6.67 24.50
N CYS A 170 21.86 -7.88 23.99
CA CYS A 170 21.74 -9.07 24.84
C CYS A 170 23.14 -9.46 25.34
N VAL A 171 23.35 -9.37 26.65
CA VAL A 171 24.62 -9.71 27.32
C VAL A 171 24.49 -11.00 28.14
N ALA A 172 23.54 -11.86 27.75
CA ALA A 172 23.43 -13.20 28.28
C ALA A 172 24.74 -13.96 28.08
N VAL A 173 25.06 -14.81 29.05
CA VAL A 173 26.12 -15.82 28.93
C VAL A 173 25.40 -17.17 28.83
N CYS A 174 25.14 -17.62 27.61
CA CYS A 174 24.41 -18.87 27.36
C CYS A 174 25.24 -20.07 27.83
N ARG A 175 24.72 -20.83 28.81
CA ARG A 175 25.38 -22.01 29.39
C ARG A 175 24.79 -23.33 28.91
N ASP A 176 23.70 -23.27 28.16
CA ASP A 176 23.02 -24.43 27.60
C ASP A 176 22.46 -24.12 26.21
N PRO A 177 23.03 -24.68 25.12
CA PRO A 177 22.65 -24.33 23.76
C PRO A 177 21.26 -24.83 23.36
N ARG A 178 20.58 -25.61 24.22
CA ARG A 178 19.14 -25.92 24.04
C ARG A 178 18.26 -24.69 24.17
N TRP A 179 18.76 -23.61 24.77
CA TRP A 179 18.03 -22.37 24.90
C TRP A 179 17.78 -21.71 23.54
N GLY A 180 16.51 -21.45 23.24
CA GLY A 180 16.07 -20.87 21.97
C GLY A 180 16.61 -19.47 21.68
N ARG A 181 17.24 -18.79 22.65
CA ARG A 181 17.89 -17.49 22.48
C ARG A 181 19.41 -17.56 22.57
N CYS A 182 20.00 -18.76 22.53
CA CYS A 182 21.46 -18.90 22.63
C CYS A 182 22.20 -18.19 21.48
N TYR A 183 21.57 -18.01 20.32
CA TYR A 183 22.14 -17.20 19.22
C TYR A 183 22.25 -15.69 19.54
N GLU A 184 21.47 -15.19 20.50
CA GLU A 184 21.55 -13.81 21.01
C GLU A 184 22.66 -13.63 22.06
N SER A 185 23.29 -14.72 22.52
CA SER A 185 24.46 -14.69 23.40
C SER A 185 25.74 -14.64 22.58
N TYR A 186 26.70 -13.77 22.93
CA TYR A 186 27.99 -13.73 22.23
C TYR A 186 28.85 -14.97 22.50
N SER A 187 28.79 -15.51 23.72
CA SER A 187 29.55 -16.71 24.07
C SER A 187 29.01 -17.36 25.34
N GLU A 188 29.42 -18.60 25.57
CA GLU A 188 29.33 -19.23 26.89
C GLU A 188 30.42 -18.72 27.86
N ASP A 189 31.50 -18.11 27.36
CA ASP A 189 32.57 -17.52 28.15
C ASP A 189 32.23 -16.06 28.52
N PRO A 190 32.09 -15.72 29.83
CA PRO A 190 31.81 -14.36 30.27
C PRO A 190 32.78 -13.31 29.72
N LYS A 191 34.06 -13.64 29.56
CA LYS A 191 35.08 -12.69 29.09
C LYS A 191 34.80 -12.21 27.67
N VAL A 192 34.38 -13.11 26.80
CA VAL A 192 34.01 -12.75 25.42
C VAL A 192 32.78 -11.85 25.44
N VAL A 193 31.79 -12.15 26.30
CA VAL A 193 30.59 -11.31 26.43
C VAL A 193 30.93 -9.91 26.97
N GLU A 194 31.83 -9.82 27.95
CA GLU A 194 32.38 -8.56 28.48
C GLU A 194 33.05 -7.73 27.38
N GLU A 195 33.90 -8.35 26.55
CA GLU A 195 34.56 -7.70 25.43
C GLU A 195 33.54 -7.17 24.40
N MET A 196 32.51 -7.95 24.06
CA MET A 196 31.49 -7.55 23.08
C MET A 196 30.55 -6.44 23.56
N THR A 197 30.61 -6.05 24.84
CA THR A 197 29.91 -4.84 25.33
C THR A 197 30.37 -3.55 24.62
N GLU A 198 31.46 -3.57 23.84
CA GLU A 198 31.86 -2.50 22.91
C GLU A 198 30.74 -2.04 21.95
N ILE A 199 29.73 -2.87 21.69
CA ILE A 199 28.54 -2.45 20.94
C ILE A 199 27.81 -1.27 21.59
N ILE A 200 27.86 -1.13 22.92
CA ILE A 200 27.23 -0.02 23.66
C ILE A 200 27.86 1.31 23.27
N ASP A 201 29.19 1.36 23.19
CA ASP A 201 29.94 2.54 22.72
C ASP A 201 29.64 2.87 21.25
N GLY A 202 29.37 1.84 20.43
CA GLY A 202 28.90 2.03 19.06
C GLY A 202 27.52 2.69 19.03
N LEU A 203 26.57 2.11 19.77
CA LEU A 203 25.18 2.54 19.80
C LEU A 203 25.02 3.96 20.37
N GLN A 204 25.66 4.21 21.52
CA GLN A 204 25.49 5.44 22.30
C GLN A 204 26.56 6.49 21.99
N GLY A 205 27.69 6.11 21.40
CA GLY A 205 28.92 6.89 21.43
C GLY A 205 29.72 6.62 22.71
N THR A 206 31.01 6.94 22.70
CA THR A 206 31.90 6.71 23.84
C THR A 206 31.72 7.76 24.92
N ILE A 207 31.47 7.30 26.14
CA ILE A 207 31.41 8.16 27.31
C ILE A 207 32.76 8.86 27.55
N PRO A 208 32.82 10.17 27.83
CA PRO A 208 34.08 10.87 28.07
C PRO A 208 34.85 10.25 29.26
N ALA A 209 36.17 10.10 29.13
CA ALA A 209 37.02 9.36 30.06
C ALA A 209 36.91 9.80 31.54
N ASN A 210 36.65 11.10 31.78
CA ASN A 210 36.53 11.67 33.12
C ASN A 210 35.08 11.70 33.65
N SER A 211 34.14 11.04 32.98
CA SER A 211 32.74 10.98 33.41
C SER A 211 32.58 10.08 34.63
N ARG A 212 31.58 10.39 35.46
CA ARG A 212 31.21 9.54 36.59
C ARG A 212 30.72 8.17 36.07
N LYS A 213 31.33 7.08 36.52
CA LYS A 213 30.88 5.71 36.18
C LYS A 213 29.44 5.46 36.66
N GLY A 214 28.69 4.69 35.85
CA GLY A 214 27.31 4.31 36.13
C GLY A 214 26.24 5.35 35.79
N VAL A 215 26.62 6.49 35.20
CA VAL A 215 25.66 7.44 34.62
C VAL A 215 25.29 7.04 33.19
N PRO A 216 24.03 7.23 32.75
CA PRO A 216 23.66 6.97 31.36
C PRO A 216 24.38 7.96 30.43
N PHE A 217 24.61 7.56 29.19
CA PHE A 217 25.25 8.40 28.18
C PHE A 217 24.69 8.12 26.79
N VAL A 218 24.48 9.18 26.00
CA VAL A 218 24.23 9.13 24.55
C VAL A 218 24.83 10.41 23.97
N ALA A 219 25.74 10.27 23.01
CA ALA A 219 26.57 11.37 22.51
C ALA A 219 25.78 12.43 21.72
N GLY A 220 24.66 12.06 21.09
CA GLY A 220 23.81 13.01 20.38
C GLY A 220 22.76 12.38 19.47
N LYS A 221 22.25 13.19 18.53
CA LYS A 221 21.10 12.84 17.67
C LYS A 221 21.36 11.69 16.68
N LYS A 222 22.63 11.38 16.39
CA LYS A 222 23.03 10.24 15.54
C LYS A 222 23.22 8.93 16.32
N ASN A 223 23.08 8.97 17.64
CA ASN A 223 23.26 7.83 18.53
C ASN A 223 21.95 7.45 19.19
N VAL A 224 21.81 6.22 19.65
CA VAL A 224 20.60 5.73 20.32
C VAL A 224 20.90 5.38 21.77
N ALA A 225 19.90 5.41 22.64
CA ALA A 225 20.02 4.79 23.97
C ALA A 225 20.15 3.27 23.80
N ALA A 226 21.06 2.63 24.52
CA ALA A 226 21.26 1.18 24.53
C ALA A 226 20.67 0.54 25.80
N CYS A 227 20.44 -0.78 25.74
CA CYS A 227 19.84 -1.59 26.79
C CYS A 227 20.62 -2.88 27.03
N ALA A 228 21.25 -3.03 28.20
CA ALA A 228 21.84 -4.32 28.57
C ALA A 228 20.72 -5.27 29.05
N LYS A 229 20.58 -6.44 28.39
CA LYS A 229 19.50 -7.39 28.69
C LYS A 229 19.94 -8.88 28.68
N HIS A 230 19.28 -9.79 29.40
CA HIS A 230 18.19 -9.57 30.37
C HIS A 230 18.67 -9.84 31.80
N TYR A 231 18.55 -8.83 32.66
CA TYR A 231 19.15 -8.80 33.99
C TYR A 231 18.39 -9.72 34.96
N VAL A 232 18.99 -10.74 35.54
CA VAL A 232 20.32 -11.32 35.25
C VAL A 232 20.23 -12.85 35.34
N GLY A 233 21.12 -13.53 34.63
CA GLY A 233 21.19 -14.99 34.64
C GLY A 233 20.24 -15.66 33.66
N ASP A 234 19.70 -14.92 32.69
CA ASP A 234 18.86 -15.43 31.60
C ASP A 234 19.51 -16.58 30.82
N GLY A 235 20.81 -16.51 30.54
CA GLY A 235 21.56 -17.58 29.85
C GLY A 235 21.86 -18.83 30.71
N GLY A 236 21.49 -18.85 32.00
CA GLY A 236 21.81 -19.92 32.95
C GLY A 236 20.62 -20.80 33.35
N THR A 237 19.48 -20.69 32.66
CA THR A 237 18.27 -21.39 33.08
C THR A 237 18.42 -22.91 33.00
N THR A 238 17.75 -23.60 33.92
CA THR A 238 17.80 -25.06 34.03
C THR A 238 17.39 -25.71 32.71
N LYS A 239 18.28 -26.54 32.14
CA LYS A 239 18.13 -27.23 30.85
C LYS A 239 17.96 -26.29 29.64
N GLY A 240 18.33 -25.01 29.77
CA GLY A 240 18.15 -24.01 28.72
C GLY A 240 16.67 -23.69 28.44
N ILE A 241 15.75 -23.96 29.36
CA ILE A 241 14.33 -23.65 29.15
C ILE A 241 14.15 -22.12 29.27
N ASN A 242 13.57 -21.49 28.26
CA ASN A 242 13.34 -20.05 28.25
C ASN A 242 12.47 -19.62 29.45
N GLU A 243 12.75 -18.46 30.04
CA GLU A 243 12.00 -17.87 31.18
C GLU A 243 12.01 -18.69 32.48
N ASN A 244 12.79 -19.79 32.54
CA ASN A 244 12.80 -20.72 33.66
C ASN A 244 13.71 -20.25 34.81
N ASN A 245 13.96 -21.14 35.78
CA ASN A 245 14.78 -20.87 36.94
C ASN A 245 16.27 -21.14 36.66
N THR A 246 17.11 -20.16 36.96
CA THR A 246 18.57 -20.27 37.01
C THR A 246 18.95 -20.69 38.42
N VAL A 247 19.40 -21.94 38.56
CA VAL A 247 19.76 -22.55 39.85
C VAL A 247 21.28 -22.54 39.98
N ILE A 248 21.78 -21.56 40.72
CA ILE A 248 23.22 -21.33 40.89
C ILE A 248 23.47 -20.58 42.20
N ASP A 249 24.61 -20.83 42.85
CA ASP A 249 25.00 -20.05 44.01
C ASP A 249 25.36 -18.60 43.63
N GLN A 250 25.49 -17.75 44.64
CA GLN A 250 25.79 -16.33 44.41
C GLN A 250 27.14 -16.14 43.74
N HIS A 251 28.15 -16.96 44.07
CA HIS A 251 29.46 -16.89 43.44
C HIS A 251 29.36 -17.17 41.94
N GLY A 252 28.66 -18.22 41.53
CA GLY A 252 28.44 -18.55 40.13
C GLY A 252 27.64 -17.48 39.39
N LEU A 253 26.58 -16.92 39.99
CA LEU A 253 25.83 -15.81 39.39
C LEU A 253 26.74 -14.60 39.14
N LEU A 254 27.54 -14.22 40.14
CA LEU A 254 28.40 -13.03 40.09
C LEU A 254 29.66 -13.22 39.24
N SER A 255 30.16 -14.44 39.09
CA SER A 255 31.34 -14.73 38.27
C SER A 255 31.01 -15.03 36.81
N ILE A 256 29.80 -15.48 36.50
CA ILE A 256 29.40 -15.85 35.13
C ILE A 256 28.48 -14.81 34.52
N HIS A 257 27.36 -14.47 35.16
CA HIS A 257 26.28 -13.73 34.52
C HIS A 257 26.29 -12.22 34.81
N MET A 258 26.93 -11.80 35.90
CA MET A 258 27.01 -10.39 36.30
C MET A 258 28.11 -9.56 35.59
N PRO A 259 29.30 -10.10 35.25
CA PRO A 259 30.40 -9.27 34.74
C PRO A 259 30.04 -8.41 33.52
N PRO A 260 29.31 -8.90 32.49
CA PRO A 260 28.92 -8.07 31.36
C PRO A 260 28.08 -6.83 31.75
N TYR A 261 27.25 -6.92 32.80
CA TYR A 261 26.49 -5.76 33.30
C TYR A 261 27.38 -4.71 33.93
N TYR A 262 28.40 -5.10 34.70
CA TYR A 262 29.38 -4.14 35.22
C TYR A 262 30.07 -3.38 34.09
N HIS A 263 30.50 -4.09 33.04
CA HIS A 263 31.13 -3.49 31.85
C HIS A 263 30.16 -2.56 31.09
N ALA A 264 28.90 -2.95 30.93
CA ALA A 264 27.87 -2.10 30.32
C ALA A 264 27.65 -0.81 31.12
N ILE A 265 27.60 -0.89 32.45
CA ILE A 265 27.34 0.23 33.34
C ILE A 265 28.50 1.24 33.33
N ILE A 266 29.75 0.79 33.32
CA ILE A 266 30.90 1.71 33.26
C ILE A 266 31.06 2.38 31.90
N LYS A 267 30.56 1.76 30.82
CA LYS A 267 30.42 2.35 29.47
C LYS A 267 29.23 3.31 29.35
N GLY A 268 28.45 3.45 30.41
CA GLY A 268 27.32 4.38 30.48
C GLY A 268 26.07 3.91 29.76
N VAL A 269 25.81 2.59 29.73
CA VAL A 269 24.55 2.05 29.19
C VAL A 269 23.34 2.79 29.78
N SER A 270 22.42 3.21 28.92
CA SER A 270 21.31 4.07 29.32
C SER A 270 20.22 3.31 30.09
N THR A 271 19.99 2.05 29.74
CA THR A 271 18.92 1.24 30.34
C THR A 271 19.38 -0.20 30.62
N VAL A 272 18.65 -0.86 31.51
CA VAL A 272 18.80 -2.30 31.79
C VAL A 272 17.42 -2.94 31.78
N MET A 273 17.24 -4.01 31.02
CA MET A 273 15.98 -4.75 30.96
C MET A 273 16.04 -5.99 31.86
N VAL A 274 15.01 -6.20 32.67
CA VAL A 274 14.93 -7.33 33.62
C VAL A 274 14.50 -8.61 32.93
N SER A 275 15.12 -9.74 33.26
CA SER A 275 14.80 -11.07 32.71
C SER A 275 13.48 -11.65 33.22
N TYR A 276 12.76 -12.41 32.39
CA TYR A 276 11.64 -13.24 32.85
C TYR A 276 12.03 -14.34 33.85
N SER A 277 13.30 -14.76 33.82
CA SER A 277 13.80 -15.87 34.58
C SER A 277 13.67 -15.64 36.09
N SER A 278 13.85 -16.73 36.83
CA SER A 278 14.07 -16.68 38.28
C SER A 278 15.54 -16.95 38.61
N TRP A 279 16.01 -16.42 39.72
CA TRP A 279 17.25 -16.88 40.36
C TRP A 279 16.89 -17.61 41.66
N ASN A 280 17.24 -18.89 41.75
CA ASN A 280 16.93 -19.76 42.89
C ASN A 280 15.46 -19.67 43.36
N GLY A 281 14.53 -19.62 42.40
CA GLY A 281 13.08 -19.57 42.64
C GLY A 281 12.49 -18.16 42.74
N VAL A 282 13.31 -17.11 42.90
CA VAL A 282 12.84 -15.72 42.99
C VAL A 282 12.77 -15.10 41.60
N LYS A 283 11.57 -14.67 41.17
CA LYS A 283 11.36 -13.98 39.89
C LYS A 283 12.19 -12.71 39.83
N MET A 284 12.94 -12.53 38.73
CA MET A 284 13.82 -11.36 38.58
C MET A 284 13.02 -10.05 38.59
N HIS A 285 11.84 -9.99 37.98
CA HIS A 285 10.95 -8.81 38.05
C HIS A 285 10.47 -8.45 39.45
N ALA A 286 10.53 -9.36 40.43
CA ALA A 286 10.21 -9.09 41.84
C ALA A 286 11.46 -9.04 42.74
N ASN A 287 12.66 -9.14 42.18
CA ASN A 287 13.88 -9.32 42.95
C ASN A 287 14.51 -7.98 43.37
N ARG A 288 14.01 -7.42 44.48
CA ARG A 288 14.52 -6.16 45.05
C ARG A 288 16.02 -6.22 45.38
N HIS A 289 16.50 -7.36 45.86
CA HIS A 289 17.90 -7.53 46.23
C HIS A 289 18.82 -7.31 45.01
N LEU A 290 18.50 -7.90 43.87
CA LEU A 290 19.33 -7.75 42.67
C LEU A 290 19.08 -6.43 41.92
N ILE A 291 17.83 -5.94 41.84
CA ILE A 291 17.51 -4.72 41.09
C ILE A 291 17.91 -3.47 41.88
N THR A 292 17.45 -3.34 43.12
CA THR A 292 17.69 -2.14 43.92
C THR A 292 19.02 -2.22 44.65
N ASP A 293 19.24 -3.26 45.46
CA ASP A 293 20.42 -3.30 46.33
C ASP A 293 21.71 -3.56 45.53
N PHE A 294 21.66 -4.42 44.51
CA PHE A 294 22.83 -4.70 43.69
C PHE A 294 23.00 -3.72 42.51
N LEU A 295 22.10 -3.74 41.52
CA LEU A 295 22.26 -2.93 40.30
C LEU A 295 22.26 -1.42 40.58
N LYS A 296 21.22 -0.90 41.25
CA LYS A 296 21.10 0.54 41.52
C LYS A 296 22.07 1.02 42.61
N ASN A 297 22.22 0.26 43.70
CA ASN A 297 22.97 0.72 44.87
C ASN A 297 24.44 0.29 44.83
N THR A 298 24.77 -0.97 44.58
CA THR A 298 26.16 -1.47 44.53
C THR A 298 26.87 -1.11 43.23
N LEU A 299 26.31 -1.44 42.06
CA LEU A 299 26.89 -1.08 40.76
C LEU A 299 26.68 0.39 40.39
N ARG A 300 25.95 1.14 41.22
CA ARG A 300 25.68 2.57 41.07
C ARG A 300 25.03 2.93 39.74
N PHE A 301 24.23 2.05 39.16
CA PHE A 301 23.48 2.34 37.94
C PHE A 301 22.51 3.54 38.14
N ARG A 302 22.59 4.54 37.25
CA ARG A 302 21.78 5.77 37.28
C ARG A 302 20.89 5.95 36.04
N GLY A 303 20.94 5.03 35.08
CA GLY A 303 19.91 4.91 34.05
C GLY A 303 18.59 4.38 34.63
N PHE A 304 17.65 4.03 33.76
CA PHE A 304 16.37 3.44 34.17
C PHE A 304 16.31 1.94 33.88
N VAL A 305 15.62 1.22 34.76
CA VAL A 305 15.36 -0.22 34.66
C VAL A 305 13.99 -0.42 34.01
N ILE A 306 13.94 -1.22 32.94
CA ILE A 306 12.70 -1.53 32.22
C ILE A 306 12.32 -3.00 32.42
N SER A 307 11.03 -3.32 32.47
CA SER A 307 10.59 -4.72 32.39
C SER A 307 10.78 -5.27 30.97
N ASP A 308 10.97 -6.58 30.84
CA ASP A 308 10.61 -7.28 29.59
C ASP A 308 9.09 -7.25 29.33
N TRP A 309 8.68 -7.65 28.14
CA TRP A 309 7.31 -7.66 27.63
C TRP A 309 6.35 -8.50 28.51
N GLU A 310 5.37 -7.86 29.17
CA GLU A 310 4.48 -8.54 30.13
C GLU A 310 5.26 -9.29 31.24
N GLY A 311 6.49 -8.84 31.53
CA GLY A 311 7.34 -9.54 32.48
C GLY A 311 6.82 -9.45 33.91
N ILE A 312 6.07 -8.40 34.26
CA ILE A 312 5.43 -8.30 35.58
C ILE A 312 4.24 -9.25 35.69
N ASP A 313 3.49 -9.45 34.61
CA ASP A 313 2.38 -10.39 34.51
C ASP A 313 2.84 -11.81 34.84
N LYS A 314 4.05 -12.16 34.37
CA LYS A 314 4.69 -13.47 34.59
C LYS A 314 5.38 -13.62 35.96
N ILE A 315 5.17 -12.68 36.89
CA ILE A 315 5.52 -12.87 38.31
C ILE A 315 4.63 -13.94 38.93
N THR A 316 3.33 -13.96 38.59
CA THR A 316 2.37 -14.93 39.11
C THR A 316 2.28 -16.18 38.23
N SER A 317 1.76 -17.26 38.80
CA SER A 317 1.41 -18.48 38.07
C SER A 317 -0.06 -18.84 38.35
N PRO A 318 -0.95 -18.81 37.34
CA PRO A 318 -0.69 -18.43 35.95
C PRO A 318 -0.32 -16.94 35.79
N PRO A 319 0.25 -16.53 34.65
CA PRO A 319 0.53 -15.12 34.38
C PRO A 319 -0.73 -14.26 34.52
N HIS A 320 -0.57 -13.03 35.02
CA HIS A 320 -1.63 -12.05 35.21
C HIS A 320 -2.73 -12.43 36.25
N ALA A 321 -2.57 -13.53 37.00
CA ALA A 321 -3.56 -13.98 38.00
C ALA A 321 -3.78 -12.99 39.15
N ASN A 322 -2.77 -12.20 39.49
CA ASN A 322 -2.87 -11.10 40.45
C ASN A 322 -2.01 -9.93 39.97
N TYR A 323 -2.55 -9.15 39.03
CA TYR A 323 -1.83 -8.05 38.42
C TYR A 323 -1.51 -6.93 39.42
N SER A 324 -2.41 -6.66 40.37
CA SER A 324 -2.17 -5.67 41.43
C SER A 324 -0.94 -6.02 42.28
N TYR A 325 -0.82 -7.28 42.72
CA TYR A 325 0.40 -7.77 43.37
C TYR A 325 1.62 -7.65 42.48
N SER A 326 1.49 -7.97 41.19
CA SER A 326 2.59 -7.90 40.22
C SER A 326 3.12 -6.47 40.09
N ILE A 327 2.24 -5.47 40.07
CA ILE A 327 2.58 -4.04 40.12
C ILE A 327 3.32 -3.71 41.42
N THR A 328 2.76 -4.09 42.57
CA THR A 328 3.39 -3.84 43.87
C THR A 328 4.79 -4.43 43.93
N ALA A 329 4.94 -5.69 43.55
CA ALA A 329 6.19 -6.43 43.59
C ALA A 329 7.24 -5.82 42.65
N ALA A 330 6.87 -5.52 41.40
CA ALA A 330 7.78 -4.98 40.40
C ALA A 330 8.29 -3.57 40.72
N ILE A 331 7.36 -2.67 41.07
CA ILE A 331 7.71 -1.28 41.36
C ILE A 331 8.51 -1.19 42.67
N SER A 332 8.16 -1.99 43.68
CA SER A 332 8.90 -2.08 44.94
C SER A 332 10.28 -2.75 44.77
N ALA A 333 10.42 -3.69 43.84
CA ALA A 333 11.71 -4.31 43.51
C ALA A 333 12.69 -3.30 42.89
N GLY A 334 12.18 -2.28 42.21
CA GLY A 334 13.00 -1.20 41.67
C GLY A 334 12.84 -0.97 40.17
N ILE A 335 11.86 -1.57 39.49
CA ILE A 335 11.63 -1.31 38.07
C ILE A 335 11.13 0.13 37.88
N ASP A 336 11.60 0.80 36.83
CA ASP A 336 11.33 2.21 36.55
C ASP A 336 10.31 2.42 35.43
N MET A 337 10.28 1.51 34.45
CA MET A 337 9.36 1.56 33.30
C MET A 337 8.79 0.17 33.02
N ILE A 338 7.48 0.08 32.77
CA ILE A 338 6.75 -1.16 32.50
C ILE A 338 6.38 -1.25 31.02
N MET A 339 6.61 -2.42 30.44
CA MET A 339 6.32 -2.80 29.05
C MET A 339 5.23 -3.89 29.03
N GLY A 340 4.10 -3.65 28.34
CA GLY A 340 3.03 -4.64 28.15
C GLY A 340 1.76 -4.06 27.55
N TYR A 341 0.72 -4.90 27.35
CA TYR A 341 -0.56 -4.47 26.77
C TYR A 341 -1.49 -3.77 27.77
N SER A 342 -1.51 -4.18 29.05
CA SER A 342 -2.45 -3.73 30.08
C SER A 342 -2.14 -2.35 30.67
N PHE A 343 -1.78 -1.37 29.83
CA PHE A 343 -1.30 -0.06 30.29
C PHE A 343 -2.35 0.74 31.07
N THR A 344 -3.64 0.65 30.71
CA THR A 344 -4.73 1.35 31.42
C THR A 344 -4.94 0.79 32.82
N GLU A 345 -4.91 -0.53 32.96
CA GLU A 345 -4.98 -1.23 34.24
C GLU A 345 -3.76 -0.91 35.09
N PHE A 346 -2.55 -0.96 34.51
CA PHE A 346 -1.32 -0.57 35.18
C PHE A 346 -1.38 0.85 35.74
N ILE A 347 -1.79 1.83 34.93
CA ILE A 347 -1.89 3.23 35.36
C ILE A 347 -2.91 3.37 36.48
N THR A 348 -4.08 2.75 36.34
CA THR A 348 -5.18 2.84 37.31
C THR A 348 -4.77 2.25 38.65
N ASP A 349 -4.23 1.03 38.65
CA ASP A 349 -3.90 0.32 39.88
C ASP A 349 -2.63 0.90 40.54
N LEU A 350 -1.62 1.30 39.79
CA LEU A 350 -0.46 2.00 40.36
C LEU A 350 -0.87 3.35 40.98
N THR A 351 -1.80 4.07 40.37
CA THR A 351 -2.36 5.32 40.96
C THR A 351 -3.01 5.01 42.30
N TYR A 352 -3.90 4.02 42.33
CA TYR A 352 -4.54 3.57 43.56
C TYR A 352 -3.53 3.15 44.65
N GLN A 353 -2.52 2.36 44.30
CA GLN A 353 -1.51 1.89 45.25
C GLN A 353 -0.68 3.04 45.84
N VAL A 354 -0.39 4.08 45.06
CA VAL A 354 0.33 5.26 45.56
C VAL A 354 -0.57 6.10 46.47
N GLU A 355 -1.84 6.32 46.09
CA GLU A 355 -2.81 7.05 46.90
C GLU A 355 -3.11 6.36 48.23
N LYS A 356 -3.04 5.03 48.27
CA LYS A 356 -3.17 4.21 49.49
C LYS A 356 -1.87 4.03 50.26
N ASN A 357 -0.78 4.68 49.85
CA ASN A 357 0.56 4.54 50.44
C ASN A 357 1.11 3.10 50.46
N ILE A 358 0.62 2.22 49.59
CA ILE A 358 1.18 0.88 49.37
C ILE A 358 2.55 1.01 48.69
N ILE A 359 2.63 1.87 47.68
CA ILE A 359 3.89 2.27 47.05
C ILE A 359 4.18 3.71 47.44
N PRO A 360 5.34 4.02 48.05
CA PRO A 360 5.65 5.37 48.47
C PRO A 360 5.95 6.27 47.25
N MET A 361 5.52 7.54 47.32
CA MET A 361 5.79 8.55 46.29
C MET A 361 7.28 8.69 45.95
N SER A 362 8.17 8.45 46.93
CA SER A 362 9.62 8.46 46.72
C SER A 362 10.10 7.40 45.73
N ARG A 363 9.41 6.26 45.62
CA ARG A 363 9.72 5.21 44.62
C ARG A 363 9.35 5.68 43.21
N ILE A 364 8.19 6.31 43.07
CA ILE A 364 7.73 6.92 41.81
C ILE A 364 8.70 8.04 41.39
N ASP A 365 9.11 8.89 42.33
CA ASP A 365 10.08 9.97 42.06
C ASP A 365 11.47 9.44 41.68
N ASP A 366 11.93 8.30 42.22
CA ASP A 366 13.17 7.65 41.76
C ASP A 366 13.02 7.15 40.31
N ALA A 367 11.93 6.46 39.99
CA ALA A 367 11.66 5.94 38.65
C ALA A 367 11.66 7.06 37.60
N VAL A 368 10.83 8.08 37.82
CA VAL A 368 10.68 9.20 36.89
C VAL A 368 11.99 10.00 36.78
N ARG A 369 12.71 10.21 37.88
CA ARG A 369 14.03 10.88 37.85
C ARG A 369 15.02 10.13 36.95
N ARG A 370 15.00 8.80 36.92
CA ARG A 370 15.86 7.98 36.04
C ARG A 370 15.44 8.06 34.58
N ILE A 371 14.14 7.99 34.31
CA ILE A 371 13.59 8.13 32.95
C ILE A 371 13.92 9.51 32.38
N LEU A 372 13.63 10.58 33.13
CA LEU A 372 13.95 11.95 32.73
C LEU A 372 15.46 12.16 32.54
N ARG A 373 16.30 11.55 33.39
CA ARG A 373 17.76 11.62 33.22
C ARG A 373 18.19 11.10 31.85
N VAL A 374 17.70 9.95 31.43
CA VAL A 374 18.05 9.40 30.11
C VAL A 374 17.53 10.31 29.00
N LYS A 375 16.28 10.76 29.06
CA LYS A 375 15.68 11.65 28.06
C LYS A 375 16.44 12.98 27.89
N PHE A 376 16.82 13.62 28.99
CA PHE A 376 17.64 14.84 28.92
C PHE A 376 19.06 14.55 28.44
N THR A 377 19.70 13.49 28.95
CA THR A 377 21.10 13.16 28.59
C THR A 377 21.25 12.90 27.09
N MET A 378 20.26 12.26 26.47
CA MET A 378 20.28 11.98 25.03
C MET A 378 19.82 13.16 24.15
N GLY A 379 19.53 14.32 24.74
CA GLY A 379 19.10 15.53 24.02
C GLY A 379 17.69 15.46 23.44
N LEU A 380 16.81 14.60 24.00
CA LEU A 380 15.47 14.38 23.46
C LEU A 380 14.56 15.60 23.63
N PHE A 381 14.81 16.44 24.65
CA PHE A 381 14.10 17.70 24.85
C PHE A 381 14.51 18.77 23.82
N GLU A 382 15.76 18.73 23.35
CA GLU A 382 16.31 19.66 22.35
C GLU A 382 16.04 19.21 20.91
N GLY A 383 15.83 17.92 20.69
CA GLY A 383 15.54 17.34 19.38
C GLY A 383 14.58 16.17 19.48
N PRO A 384 13.28 16.42 19.73
CA PRO A 384 12.29 15.36 19.90
C PRO A 384 11.88 14.69 18.58
N TYR A 385 12.04 15.39 17.45
CA TYR A 385 11.61 14.92 16.13
C TYR A 385 12.68 14.11 15.40
N PRO A 386 12.29 13.17 14.53
CA PRO A 386 13.19 12.50 13.60
C PRO A 386 14.01 13.49 12.77
N ASP A 387 15.23 13.10 12.38
CA ASP A 387 16.13 13.88 11.52
C ASP A 387 16.05 13.36 10.07
N PRO A 388 15.41 14.10 9.13
CA PRO A 388 15.28 13.66 7.75
C PRO A 388 16.61 13.45 7.03
N SER A 389 17.70 14.10 7.48
CA SER A 389 19.02 13.97 6.85
C SER A 389 19.64 12.58 7.01
N LEU A 390 19.12 11.76 7.92
CA LEU A 390 19.60 10.39 8.16
C LEU A 390 18.86 9.35 7.31
N ALA A 391 17.88 9.72 6.48
CA ALA A 391 17.05 8.76 5.75
C ALA A 391 17.86 7.80 4.86
N GLU A 392 18.98 8.28 4.28
CA GLU A 392 19.86 7.50 3.41
C GLU A 392 20.80 6.55 4.17
N GLU A 393 20.84 6.60 5.50
CA GLU A 393 21.64 5.68 6.31
C GLU A 393 21.02 4.27 6.35
N LEU A 394 19.69 4.14 6.14
CA LEU A 394 19.02 2.85 6.14
C LEU A 394 19.52 1.96 4.99
N GLY A 395 20.12 0.82 5.32
CA GLY A 395 20.57 -0.14 4.32
C GLY A 395 21.71 0.37 3.42
N LYS A 396 22.50 1.34 3.91
CA LYS A 396 23.64 1.94 3.19
C LYS A 396 24.68 0.89 2.79
N GLN A 397 25.34 1.08 1.64
CA GLN A 397 26.26 0.07 1.11
C GLN A 397 27.46 -0.17 2.04
N GLU A 398 27.96 0.87 2.71
CA GLU A 398 29.05 0.78 3.68
C GLU A 398 28.67 -0.08 4.89
N HIS A 399 27.42 0.01 5.36
CA HIS A 399 26.91 -0.85 6.42
C HIS A 399 26.82 -2.31 5.96
N ARG A 400 26.41 -2.55 4.71
CA ARG A 400 26.36 -3.90 4.13
C ARG A 400 27.75 -4.51 3.94
N GLU A 401 28.74 -3.73 3.54
CA GLU A 401 30.13 -4.21 3.47
C GLU A 401 30.69 -4.52 4.85
N LEU A 402 30.34 -3.72 5.88
CA LEU A 402 30.66 -4.04 7.27
C LEU A 402 29.98 -5.35 7.72
N ALA A 403 28.71 -5.55 7.39
CA ALA A 403 28.01 -6.80 7.68
C ALA A 403 28.66 -7.99 6.95
N ARG A 404 29.08 -7.81 5.70
CA ARG A 404 29.82 -8.81 4.93
C ARG A 404 31.18 -9.14 5.55
N GLU A 405 31.89 -8.15 6.07
CA GLU A 405 33.12 -8.35 6.84
C GLU A 405 32.84 -9.19 8.09
N ALA A 406 31.79 -8.85 8.85
CA ALA A 406 31.39 -9.57 10.04
C ALA A 406 31.01 -11.02 9.75
N VAL A 407 30.23 -11.26 8.68
CA VAL A 407 29.91 -12.62 8.20
C VAL A 407 31.19 -13.39 7.87
N ARG A 408 32.15 -12.78 7.18
CA ARG A 408 33.41 -13.46 6.83
C ARG A 408 34.22 -13.85 8.08
N LYS A 409 34.31 -12.94 9.05
CA LYS A 409 35.06 -13.15 10.31
C LYS A 409 34.36 -14.10 11.28
N SER A 410 33.05 -14.29 11.17
CA SER A 410 32.29 -15.18 12.06
C SER A 410 32.35 -16.66 11.66
N LEU A 411 32.83 -16.98 10.45
CA LEU A 411 32.90 -18.36 9.96
C LEU A 411 33.93 -19.19 10.75
N VAL A 412 33.47 -20.27 11.37
CA VAL A 412 34.33 -21.24 12.06
C VAL A 412 34.54 -22.45 11.15
N LEU A 413 35.76 -22.63 10.65
CA LEU A 413 36.12 -23.78 9.81
C LEU A 413 36.33 -25.03 10.68
N LEU A 414 35.32 -25.89 10.76
CA LEU A 414 35.39 -27.12 11.57
C LEU A 414 36.16 -28.26 10.91
N LYS A 415 36.20 -28.30 9.57
CA LYS A 415 36.86 -29.37 8.78
C LYS A 415 37.21 -28.88 7.39
N ASN A 416 38.40 -29.25 6.89
CA ASN A 416 38.86 -28.90 5.54
C ASN A 416 39.49 -30.11 4.82
N GLY A 417 38.66 -31.06 4.40
CA GLY A 417 39.10 -32.32 3.77
C GLY A 417 39.08 -33.53 4.71
N LYS A 418 39.24 -34.73 4.15
CA LYS A 418 39.44 -35.96 4.93
C LYS A 418 40.93 -36.10 5.30
N ALA A 419 41.24 -36.78 6.39
CA ALA A 419 42.63 -37.05 6.78
C ALA A 419 43.38 -37.74 5.61
N GLY A 420 44.60 -37.29 5.33
CA GLY A 420 45.42 -37.78 4.22
C GLY A 420 45.02 -37.25 2.82
N GLN A 421 44.03 -36.36 2.71
CA GLN A 421 43.65 -35.72 1.45
C GLN A 421 44.04 -34.23 1.43
N PRO A 422 44.26 -33.64 0.24
CA PRO A 422 44.49 -32.20 0.12
C PRO A 422 43.28 -31.40 0.64
N PRO A 423 43.51 -30.17 1.12
CA PRO A 423 42.43 -29.29 1.59
C PRO A 423 41.46 -28.97 0.47
N VAL A 424 40.17 -28.92 0.81
CA VAL A 424 39.08 -28.59 -0.15
C VAL A 424 38.93 -27.09 -0.33
N LEU A 425 39.11 -26.33 0.76
CA LEU A 425 39.01 -24.88 0.79
C LEU A 425 40.41 -24.24 0.79
N PRO A 426 40.61 -23.12 0.06
CA PRO A 426 39.59 -22.38 -0.70
C PRO A 426 39.27 -23.02 -2.07
N LEU A 427 38.00 -22.94 -2.49
CA LEU A 427 37.59 -23.42 -3.80
C LEU A 427 38.19 -22.54 -4.93
N PRO A 428 38.57 -23.14 -6.08
CA PRO A 428 39.06 -22.37 -7.22
C PRO A 428 37.92 -21.52 -7.82
N LYS A 429 38.17 -20.23 -8.06
CA LYS A 429 37.19 -19.32 -8.68
C LYS A 429 36.87 -19.68 -10.14
N LYS A 430 37.82 -20.32 -10.85
CA LYS A 430 37.64 -20.82 -12.21
C LYS A 430 37.56 -22.34 -12.17
N THR A 431 36.40 -22.86 -12.49
CA THR A 431 36.14 -24.29 -12.68
C THR A 431 35.06 -24.47 -13.74
N LYS A 432 34.93 -25.67 -14.31
CA LYS A 432 33.94 -25.93 -15.38
C LYS A 432 32.50 -25.81 -14.88
N SER A 433 32.22 -26.33 -13.69
CA SER A 433 30.92 -26.28 -13.05
C SER A 433 31.05 -26.48 -11.54
N ILE A 434 30.09 -25.94 -10.78
CA ILE A 434 29.89 -26.21 -9.35
C ILE A 434 28.42 -26.53 -9.12
N LEU A 435 28.15 -27.36 -8.12
CA LEU A 435 26.80 -27.58 -7.59
C LEU A 435 26.68 -26.83 -6.27
N VAL A 436 25.62 -26.03 -6.14
CA VAL A 436 25.19 -25.43 -4.87
C VAL A 436 23.87 -26.10 -4.49
N THR A 437 23.80 -26.66 -3.29
CA THR A 437 22.63 -27.41 -2.82
C THR A 437 22.44 -27.22 -1.30
N GLY A 438 21.26 -27.59 -0.80
CA GLY A 438 20.84 -27.44 0.59
C GLY A 438 19.73 -26.41 0.77
N SER A 439 18.84 -26.64 1.74
CA SER A 439 17.65 -25.80 1.98
C SER A 439 17.96 -24.34 2.33
N HIS A 440 19.18 -24.05 2.77
CA HIS A 440 19.63 -22.71 3.18
C HIS A 440 20.48 -22.01 2.10
N ALA A 441 20.76 -22.67 0.98
CA ALA A 441 21.72 -22.16 0.00
C ALA A 441 21.25 -20.90 -0.74
N ASP A 442 19.93 -20.73 -0.91
CA ASP A 442 19.30 -19.56 -1.51
C ASP A 442 18.03 -19.18 -0.72
N ASN A 443 18.21 -18.90 0.57
CA ASN A 443 17.10 -18.50 1.45
C ASN A 443 17.58 -17.45 2.47
N LEU A 444 17.31 -16.18 2.16
CA LEU A 444 17.76 -15.05 2.95
C LEU A 444 17.15 -15.06 4.35
N GLY A 445 15.86 -15.38 4.47
CA GLY A 445 15.21 -15.53 5.77
C GLY A 445 15.91 -16.54 6.67
N TYR A 446 16.26 -17.72 6.14
CA TYR A 446 16.96 -18.76 6.91
C TYR A 446 18.39 -18.38 7.32
N GLN A 447 19.17 -17.71 6.45
CA GLN A 447 20.51 -17.27 6.86
C GLN A 447 20.48 -16.11 7.87
N CYS A 448 19.38 -15.33 7.93
CA CYS A 448 19.23 -14.25 8.91
C CYS A 448 18.70 -14.76 10.27
N GLY A 449 17.81 -15.76 10.27
CA GLY A 449 17.27 -16.38 11.48
C GLY A 449 16.14 -15.58 12.15
N GLY A 450 15.97 -15.81 13.46
CA GLY A 450 14.98 -15.10 14.29
C GLY A 450 15.24 -13.59 14.33
N TRP A 451 14.26 -12.83 14.80
CA TRP A 451 14.30 -11.37 14.86
C TRP A 451 14.50 -10.66 13.51
N THR A 452 14.35 -11.31 12.36
CA THR A 452 14.46 -10.63 11.06
C THR A 452 13.08 -10.38 10.49
N MET A 453 12.68 -9.11 10.32
CA MET A 453 11.36 -8.61 9.89
C MET A 453 10.20 -8.97 10.83
N THR A 454 10.08 -10.22 11.25
CA THR A 454 9.10 -10.73 12.21
C THR A 454 9.82 -11.24 13.46
N TRP A 455 9.08 -11.43 14.55
CA TRP A 455 9.65 -11.95 15.80
C TRP A 455 10.38 -13.30 15.62
N GLN A 456 9.74 -14.28 14.99
CA GLN A 456 10.30 -15.63 14.79
C GLN A 456 11.20 -15.74 13.54
N GLY A 457 11.37 -14.66 12.78
CA GLY A 457 11.93 -14.73 11.44
C GLY A 457 10.95 -15.35 10.44
N LEU A 458 11.44 -15.60 9.23
CA LEU A 458 10.63 -16.10 8.12
C LEU A 458 11.50 -16.91 7.16
N SER A 459 10.86 -17.63 6.25
CA SER A 459 11.51 -18.30 5.12
C SER A 459 11.41 -17.47 3.84
N GLY A 460 12.35 -17.71 2.93
CA GLY A 460 12.34 -17.17 1.58
C GLY A 460 13.14 -15.89 1.41
N ASN A 461 13.12 -15.40 0.17
CA ASN A 461 13.92 -14.27 -0.28
C ASN A 461 13.09 -12.98 -0.38
N ASN A 462 11.77 -13.07 -0.53
CA ASN A 462 10.97 -11.95 -1.01
C ASN A 462 10.78 -10.79 -0.02
N LEU A 463 11.02 -11.01 1.28
CA LEU A 463 10.72 -10.04 2.34
C LEU A 463 11.97 -9.45 3.00
N THR A 464 13.15 -10.01 2.73
CA THR A 464 14.45 -9.59 3.30
C THR A 464 15.44 -9.14 2.21
N VAL A 465 15.19 -9.48 0.94
CA VAL A 465 16.13 -9.20 -0.16
C VAL A 465 15.98 -7.77 -0.65
N VAL A 466 17.03 -6.98 -0.48
CA VAL A 466 17.61 -6.21 -1.60
C VAL A 466 18.64 -7.15 -2.21
N LYS A 467 18.42 -7.67 -3.42
CA LYS A 467 19.51 -8.29 -4.19
C LYS A 467 20.57 -7.20 -4.26
N GLY A 468 21.85 -7.50 -4.06
CA GLY A 468 22.90 -6.49 -4.22
C GLY A 468 22.68 -5.72 -5.53
N GLY A 469 22.52 -4.40 -5.42
CA GLY A 469 21.98 -3.51 -6.46
C GLY A 469 20.45 -3.50 -6.44
N ALA A 470 19.83 -2.34 -6.21
CA ALA A 470 18.39 -2.15 -6.38
C ALA A 470 17.93 -3.00 -7.56
N GLU A 471 17.08 -4.02 -7.33
CA GLU A 471 16.67 -4.89 -8.43
C GLU A 471 15.93 -3.99 -9.40
N TYR A 472 16.65 -3.65 -10.46
CA TYR A 472 16.20 -2.72 -11.46
C TYR A 472 15.09 -3.47 -12.20
N PHE A 473 13.86 -3.25 -11.74
CA PHE A 473 12.67 -3.73 -12.39
C PHE A 473 12.54 -2.94 -13.68
N LYS A 474 13.14 -3.48 -14.75
CA LYS A 474 13.11 -2.87 -16.08
C LYS A 474 11.68 -2.53 -16.45
N TYR A 475 10.72 -3.38 -16.08
CA TYR A 475 9.30 -3.14 -16.33
C TYR A 475 8.73 -1.90 -15.64
N LYS A 476 9.28 -1.46 -14.51
CA LYS A 476 8.86 -0.23 -13.81
C LYS A 476 9.61 1.01 -14.29
N ASP A 477 10.71 0.88 -15.03
CA ASP A 477 11.41 2.04 -15.59
C ASP A 477 10.78 2.46 -16.92
N PRO A 478 10.12 3.65 -16.99
CA PRO A 478 9.51 4.13 -18.22
C PRO A 478 10.51 4.41 -19.34
N ASN A 479 11.81 4.53 -19.03
CA ASN A 479 12.86 4.78 -20.02
C ASN A 479 13.34 3.49 -20.73
N GLN A 480 12.94 2.31 -20.25
CA GLN A 480 13.30 1.05 -20.92
C GLN A 480 12.42 0.81 -22.16
N PRO A 481 12.96 0.21 -23.23
CA PRO A 481 12.16 -0.15 -24.39
C PRO A 481 10.97 -1.02 -24.00
N LEU A 482 9.79 -0.76 -24.57
CA LEU A 482 8.54 -1.43 -24.23
C LEU A 482 8.66 -2.96 -24.19
N ASN A 483 9.29 -3.57 -25.20
CA ASN A 483 9.49 -5.03 -25.24
C ASN A 483 10.39 -5.53 -24.11
N THR A 484 11.39 -4.76 -23.71
CA THR A 484 12.24 -5.07 -22.55
C THR A 484 11.42 -5.07 -21.26
N ARG A 485 10.53 -4.08 -21.10
CA ARG A 485 9.62 -3.97 -19.95
C ARG A 485 8.66 -5.14 -19.87
N ILE A 486 8.02 -5.48 -21.00
CA ILE A 486 7.09 -6.62 -21.07
C ILE A 486 7.81 -7.93 -20.78
N ASN A 487 8.97 -8.18 -21.39
CA ASN A 487 9.71 -9.43 -21.18
C ASN A 487 10.20 -9.57 -19.73
N ASP A 488 10.68 -8.48 -19.12
CA ASP A 488 11.07 -8.47 -17.70
C ASP A 488 9.87 -8.79 -16.80
N LEU A 489 8.72 -8.14 -17.01
CA LEU A 489 7.51 -8.43 -16.24
C LEU A 489 7.02 -9.87 -16.43
N LEU A 490 6.87 -10.30 -17.68
CA LEU A 490 6.36 -11.64 -18.03
C LEU A 490 7.24 -12.75 -17.44
N SER A 491 8.57 -12.56 -17.41
CA SER A 491 9.52 -13.51 -16.81
C SER A 491 9.39 -13.64 -15.29
N ARG A 492 8.77 -12.66 -14.63
CA ARG A 492 8.58 -12.61 -13.17
C ARG A 492 7.21 -13.12 -12.74
N MET A 493 6.28 -13.27 -13.68
CA MET A 493 4.91 -13.70 -13.40
C MET A 493 4.83 -15.22 -13.22
N THR A 494 4.12 -15.62 -12.16
CA THR A 494 3.64 -16.97 -11.92
C THR A 494 2.52 -17.35 -12.90
N LEU A 495 2.18 -18.64 -12.99
CA LEU A 495 1.04 -19.11 -13.79
C LEU A 495 -0.28 -18.47 -13.32
N ALA A 496 -0.51 -18.40 -12.01
CA ALA A 496 -1.70 -17.78 -11.44
C ALA A 496 -1.82 -16.29 -11.82
N GLU A 497 -0.71 -15.53 -11.72
CA GLU A 497 -0.69 -14.13 -12.16
C GLU A 497 -0.99 -14.02 -13.66
N LYS A 498 -0.44 -14.92 -14.50
CA LYS A 498 -0.68 -14.93 -15.96
C LYS A 498 -2.14 -15.22 -16.30
N ILE A 499 -2.74 -16.24 -15.69
CA ILE A 499 -4.16 -16.59 -15.89
C ILE A 499 -5.08 -15.49 -15.35
N GLY A 500 -4.74 -14.89 -14.20
CA GLY A 500 -5.43 -13.73 -13.67
C GLY A 500 -5.47 -12.58 -14.67
N GLN A 501 -4.34 -12.29 -15.34
CA GLN A 501 -4.28 -11.27 -16.39
C GLN A 501 -5.18 -11.56 -17.60
N MET A 502 -5.45 -12.84 -17.90
CA MET A 502 -6.35 -13.28 -18.97
C MET A 502 -7.83 -13.25 -18.55
N THR A 503 -8.15 -12.89 -17.31
CA THR A 503 -9.52 -12.91 -16.78
C THR A 503 -10.10 -11.50 -16.68
N GLN A 504 -11.23 -11.27 -17.35
CA GLN A 504 -12.08 -10.10 -17.13
C GLN A 504 -13.34 -10.49 -16.36
N ILE A 505 -13.63 -9.80 -15.26
CA ILE A 505 -14.84 -10.03 -14.46
C ILE A 505 -15.79 -8.85 -14.50
N GLU A 506 -17.05 -9.10 -14.16
CA GLU A 506 -18.06 -8.07 -13.99
C GLU A 506 -17.78 -7.25 -12.71
N ARG A 507 -18.00 -5.94 -12.76
CA ARG A 507 -17.77 -5.00 -11.65
C ARG A 507 -18.37 -5.45 -10.31
N GLN A 508 -19.56 -6.02 -10.27
CA GLN A 508 -20.23 -6.49 -9.05
C GLN A 508 -19.44 -7.60 -8.34
N ASN A 509 -18.62 -8.35 -9.08
CA ASN A 509 -17.77 -9.40 -8.55
C ASN A 509 -16.36 -8.89 -8.18
N ALA A 510 -16.01 -7.65 -8.53
CA ALA A 510 -14.66 -7.10 -8.43
C ALA A 510 -14.38 -6.46 -7.06
N THR A 511 -14.42 -7.25 -5.98
CA THR A 511 -13.95 -6.78 -4.66
C THR A 511 -12.43 -6.69 -4.61
N ALA A 512 -11.88 -5.89 -3.68
CA ALA A 512 -10.43 -5.80 -3.48
C ALA A 512 -9.79 -7.18 -3.23
N GLU A 513 -10.42 -7.98 -2.37
CA GLU A 513 -10.00 -9.35 -2.09
C GLU A 513 -10.00 -10.25 -3.34
N VAL A 514 -11.01 -10.14 -4.20
CA VAL A 514 -11.06 -10.91 -5.45
C VAL A 514 -9.95 -10.49 -6.41
N ILE A 515 -9.72 -9.18 -6.55
CA ILE A 515 -8.66 -8.65 -7.41
C ILE A 515 -7.29 -9.12 -6.93
N GLU A 516 -7.04 -9.06 -5.62
CA GLU A 516 -5.77 -9.46 -4.99
C GLU A 516 -5.52 -10.97 -5.08
N ASN A 517 -6.51 -11.78 -4.71
CA ASN A 517 -6.35 -13.23 -4.62
C ASN A 517 -6.28 -13.93 -5.98
N TYR A 518 -6.91 -13.35 -7.01
CA TYR A 518 -6.98 -13.94 -8.35
C TYR A 518 -6.20 -13.17 -9.41
N PHE A 519 -5.46 -12.12 -9.01
CA PHE A 519 -4.64 -11.29 -9.91
C PHE A 519 -5.40 -10.79 -11.14
N ILE A 520 -6.66 -10.37 -10.92
CA ILE A 520 -7.62 -10.05 -11.99
C ILE A 520 -7.01 -9.03 -12.96
N GLY A 521 -7.03 -9.36 -14.25
CA GLY A 521 -6.42 -8.55 -15.30
C GLY A 521 -7.28 -7.38 -15.73
N SER A 522 -8.60 -7.53 -15.65
CA SER A 522 -9.55 -6.60 -16.23
C SER A 522 -10.91 -6.65 -15.52
N VAL A 523 -11.60 -5.51 -15.47
CA VAL A 523 -12.96 -5.37 -14.91
C VAL A 523 -13.84 -4.68 -15.95
N LEU A 524 -15.08 -5.13 -16.10
CA LEU A 524 -16.06 -4.55 -17.02
C LEU A 524 -17.30 -4.04 -16.26
N SER A 525 -17.73 -2.83 -16.58
CA SER A 525 -19.10 -2.36 -16.35
C SER A 525 -19.94 -2.59 -17.61
N GLY A 526 -20.77 -3.64 -17.60
CA GLY A 526 -21.73 -3.89 -18.69
C GLY A 526 -22.93 -2.92 -18.66
N GLY A 527 -23.84 -3.07 -19.61
CA GLY A 527 -25.07 -2.26 -19.69
C GLY A 527 -25.86 -2.24 -18.37
N GLY A 528 -26.02 -1.07 -17.76
CA GLY A 528 -26.69 -0.90 -16.47
C GLY A 528 -25.86 -1.24 -15.22
N SER A 529 -24.61 -1.69 -15.38
CA SER A 529 -23.72 -1.97 -14.24
C SER A 529 -22.99 -0.71 -13.77
N VAL A 530 -23.71 0.06 -12.97
CA VAL A 530 -23.25 1.31 -12.35
C VAL A 530 -22.93 1.10 -10.86
N PRO A 531 -22.04 1.92 -10.24
CA PRO A 531 -21.71 1.78 -8.83
C PRO A 531 -22.88 2.13 -7.90
N ALA A 532 -23.77 3.00 -8.33
CA ALA A 532 -25.01 3.36 -7.65
C ALA A 532 -26.01 3.96 -8.67
N PRO A 533 -27.33 3.93 -8.39
CA PRO A 533 -28.30 4.68 -9.18
C PRO A 533 -27.89 6.16 -9.29
N GLN A 534 -27.87 6.71 -10.51
CA GLN A 534 -27.46 8.10 -10.79
C GLN A 534 -26.06 8.46 -10.22
N ALA A 535 -25.14 7.50 -10.22
CA ALA A 535 -23.80 7.68 -9.68
C ALA A 535 -23.09 8.92 -10.23
N SER A 536 -22.52 9.72 -9.32
CA SER A 536 -21.70 10.88 -9.67
C SER A 536 -20.34 10.45 -10.26
N VAL A 537 -19.67 11.36 -10.97
CA VAL A 537 -18.28 11.15 -11.44
C VAL A 537 -17.36 10.77 -10.29
N ALA A 538 -17.50 11.43 -9.14
CA ALA A 538 -16.70 11.13 -7.95
C ALA A 538 -16.92 9.70 -7.45
N THR A 539 -18.15 9.18 -7.53
CA THR A 539 -18.48 7.79 -7.18
C THR A 539 -17.77 6.81 -8.11
N TRP A 540 -17.76 7.08 -9.42
CA TRP A 540 -17.02 6.27 -10.40
C TRP A 540 -15.51 6.31 -10.15
N VAL A 541 -14.95 7.51 -10.01
CA VAL A 541 -13.51 7.72 -9.75
C VAL A 541 -13.07 7.01 -8.48
N SER A 542 -13.86 7.11 -7.40
CA SER A 542 -13.56 6.42 -6.13
C SER A 542 -13.55 4.91 -6.32
N MET A 543 -14.55 4.34 -6.98
CA MET A 543 -14.63 2.90 -7.21
C MET A 543 -13.44 2.39 -8.04
N VAL A 544 -13.13 3.04 -9.17
CA VAL A 544 -12.01 2.64 -10.03
C VAL A 544 -10.69 2.78 -9.29
N THR A 545 -10.52 3.82 -8.47
CA THR A 545 -9.32 4.05 -7.66
C THR A 545 -9.10 2.90 -6.66
N GLU A 546 -10.13 2.47 -5.94
CA GLU A 546 -10.00 1.37 -4.98
C GLU A 546 -9.66 0.04 -5.66
N MET A 547 -10.25 -0.24 -6.83
CA MET A 547 -9.89 -1.44 -7.60
C MET A 547 -8.45 -1.39 -8.12
N GLN A 548 -7.96 -0.22 -8.56
CA GLN A 548 -6.56 -0.06 -8.95
C GLN A 548 -5.62 -0.20 -7.74
N LYS A 549 -5.98 0.32 -6.57
CA LYS A 549 -5.19 0.11 -5.34
C LYS A 549 -5.06 -1.38 -5.00
N ALA A 550 -6.15 -2.14 -5.09
CA ALA A 550 -6.13 -3.59 -4.89
C ALA A 550 -5.23 -4.30 -5.91
N ALA A 551 -5.28 -3.93 -7.19
CA ALA A 551 -4.39 -4.51 -8.19
C ALA A 551 -2.91 -4.19 -7.93
N LEU A 552 -2.62 -2.95 -7.54
CA LEU A 552 -1.27 -2.46 -7.27
C LEU A 552 -0.68 -2.96 -5.95
N SER A 553 -1.50 -3.43 -5.00
CA SER A 553 -1.05 -4.03 -3.74
C SER A 553 -0.43 -5.43 -3.96
N THR A 554 -0.74 -6.07 -5.09
CA THR A 554 -0.17 -7.38 -5.46
C THR A 554 1.34 -7.31 -5.67
N ARG A 555 2.02 -8.46 -5.54
CA ARG A 555 3.50 -8.57 -5.57
C ARG A 555 4.18 -7.89 -6.76
N LEU A 556 3.59 -7.98 -7.96
CA LEU A 556 4.14 -7.35 -9.17
C LEU A 556 3.52 -5.98 -9.48
N GLY A 557 2.48 -5.58 -8.75
CA GLY A 557 1.78 -4.31 -8.92
C GLY A 557 1.30 -4.10 -10.35
N ILE A 558 0.65 -5.10 -10.94
CA ILE A 558 0.15 -5.04 -12.33
C ILE A 558 -1.22 -4.35 -12.29
N PRO A 559 -1.39 -3.18 -12.92
CA PRO A 559 -2.66 -2.44 -12.88
C PRO A 559 -3.75 -3.20 -13.65
N ILE A 560 -5.02 -3.03 -13.29
CA ILE A 560 -6.14 -3.58 -14.05
C ILE A 560 -6.49 -2.71 -15.26
N ILE A 561 -7.07 -3.34 -16.29
CA ILE A 561 -7.83 -2.61 -17.33
C ILE A 561 -9.28 -2.48 -16.83
N TYR A 562 -9.76 -1.27 -16.60
CA TYR A 562 -11.18 -1.05 -16.36
C TYR A 562 -11.86 -0.69 -17.68
N GLY A 563 -12.89 -1.43 -18.07
CA GLY A 563 -13.62 -1.26 -19.32
C GLY A 563 -15.09 -0.88 -19.13
N ILE A 564 -15.65 -0.20 -20.13
CA ILE A 564 -17.09 0.09 -20.21
C ILE A 564 -17.59 0.06 -21.65
N ASP A 565 -18.87 -0.28 -21.83
CA ASP A 565 -19.55 -0.06 -23.11
C ASP A 565 -19.76 1.45 -23.36
N ALA A 566 -19.25 1.92 -24.50
CA ALA A 566 -19.37 3.31 -24.95
C ALA A 566 -19.79 3.38 -26.43
N VAL A 567 -20.89 2.69 -26.77
CA VAL A 567 -21.30 2.40 -28.16
C VAL A 567 -21.61 3.67 -28.96
N HIS A 568 -22.16 4.69 -28.30
CA HIS A 568 -22.58 5.96 -28.90
C HIS A 568 -22.42 7.13 -27.91
N GLY A 569 -21.25 7.21 -27.28
CA GLY A 569 -20.97 8.10 -26.14
C GLY A 569 -20.79 7.31 -24.84
N HIS A 570 -20.64 7.99 -23.71
CA HIS A 570 -20.42 7.34 -22.41
C HIS A 570 -21.74 6.83 -21.78
N ASN A 571 -22.40 5.93 -22.51
CA ASN A 571 -23.84 5.65 -22.42
C ASN A 571 -24.33 5.00 -21.12
N ASN A 572 -23.43 4.49 -20.28
CA ASN A 572 -23.75 3.90 -18.98
C ASN A 572 -23.66 4.89 -17.81
N VAL A 573 -23.29 6.15 -18.05
CA VAL A 573 -23.03 7.13 -17.00
C VAL A 573 -24.09 8.21 -16.97
N TYR A 574 -24.63 8.44 -15.78
CA TYR A 574 -25.60 9.50 -15.54
C TYR A 574 -24.98 10.86 -15.91
N LYS A 575 -25.72 11.64 -16.69
CA LYS A 575 -25.31 12.93 -17.26
C LYS A 575 -24.21 12.93 -18.33
N ALA A 576 -23.82 11.77 -18.85
CA ALA A 576 -22.98 11.70 -20.04
C ALA A 576 -23.70 12.26 -21.28
N THR A 577 -22.91 12.72 -22.26
CA THR A 577 -23.38 13.06 -23.59
C THR A 577 -23.62 11.80 -24.41
N ILE A 578 -24.82 11.71 -24.99
CA ILE A 578 -25.22 10.61 -25.88
C ILE A 578 -25.28 11.13 -27.32
N PHE A 579 -24.66 10.41 -28.24
CA PHE A 579 -24.65 10.70 -29.66
C PHE A 579 -25.68 9.83 -30.39
N PRO A 580 -26.08 10.18 -31.63
CA PRO A 580 -26.83 9.25 -32.48
C PRO A 580 -26.15 7.88 -32.52
N HIS A 581 -26.96 6.82 -32.55
CA HIS A 581 -26.44 5.48 -32.78
C HIS A 581 -25.59 5.41 -34.06
N ASN A 582 -24.70 4.43 -34.14
CA ASN A 582 -23.71 4.30 -35.22
C ASN A 582 -24.35 4.33 -36.61
N ILE A 583 -25.56 3.76 -36.78
CA ILE A 583 -26.26 3.81 -38.07
C ILE A 583 -26.61 5.26 -38.48
N GLY A 584 -27.00 6.10 -37.52
CA GLY A 584 -27.23 7.53 -37.74
C GLY A 584 -25.93 8.28 -38.01
N LEU A 585 -24.84 7.93 -37.32
CA LEU A 585 -23.52 8.49 -37.61
C LEU A 585 -23.05 8.13 -39.03
N GLY A 586 -23.28 6.89 -39.49
CA GLY A 586 -22.97 6.48 -40.86
C GLY A 586 -23.80 7.22 -41.90
N ALA A 587 -25.05 7.58 -41.58
CA ALA A 587 -25.90 8.38 -42.45
C ALA A 587 -25.34 9.80 -42.72
N THR A 588 -24.52 10.34 -41.80
CA THR A 588 -23.86 11.65 -41.99
C THR A 588 -22.85 11.65 -43.13
N ARG A 589 -22.24 10.48 -43.44
CA ARG A 589 -21.07 10.35 -44.33
C ARG A 589 -19.95 11.36 -44.01
N ASP A 590 -19.78 11.69 -42.73
CA ASP A 590 -18.82 12.69 -42.25
C ASP A 590 -17.82 12.03 -41.26
N PRO A 591 -16.72 11.43 -41.77
CA PRO A 591 -15.70 10.81 -40.92
C PRO A 591 -15.04 11.80 -39.96
N ALA A 592 -14.95 13.09 -40.34
CA ALA A 592 -14.35 14.12 -39.50
C ALA A 592 -15.24 14.43 -38.29
N LEU A 593 -16.57 14.47 -38.47
CA LEU A 593 -17.53 14.55 -37.38
C LEU A 593 -17.42 13.33 -36.45
N VAL A 594 -17.40 12.13 -37.01
CA VAL A 594 -17.29 10.88 -36.24
C VAL A 594 -15.99 10.81 -35.43
N ARG A 595 -14.89 11.33 -35.97
CA ARG A 595 -13.64 11.51 -35.24
C ARG A 595 -13.80 12.45 -34.04
N LYS A 596 -14.44 13.61 -34.21
CA LYS A 596 -14.69 14.56 -33.10
C LYS A 596 -15.53 13.90 -32.00
N ILE A 597 -16.53 13.10 -32.39
CA ILE A 597 -17.38 12.35 -31.45
C ILE A 597 -16.55 11.33 -30.66
N GLY A 598 -15.63 10.63 -31.32
CA GLY A 598 -14.66 9.75 -30.65
C GLY A 598 -13.81 10.50 -29.62
N THR A 599 -13.32 11.70 -29.95
CA THR A 599 -12.55 12.54 -29.02
C THR A 599 -13.38 12.95 -27.80
N ALA A 600 -14.61 13.44 -28.01
CA ALA A 600 -15.52 13.81 -26.92
C ALA A 600 -15.83 12.59 -26.02
N THR A 601 -16.12 11.44 -26.64
CA THR A 601 -16.38 10.18 -25.91
C THR A 601 -15.18 9.77 -25.07
N ALA A 602 -13.96 9.85 -25.60
CA ALA A 602 -12.75 9.53 -24.85
C ALA A 602 -12.59 10.40 -23.61
N LEU A 603 -12.79 11.71 -23.74
CA LEU A 603 -12.71 12.66 -22.62
C LEU A 603 -13.74 12.33 -21.53
N GLU A 604 -14.99 12.09 -21.90
CA GLU A 604 -16.05 11.76 -20.93
C GLU A 604 -15.81 10.42 -20.23
N VAL A 605 -15.33 9.40 -20.95
CA VAL A 605 -15.00 8.11 -20.37
C VAL A 605 -13.82 8.25 -19.39
N ARG A 606 -12.79 9.00 -19.78
CA ARG A 606 -11.63 9.31 -18.92
C ARG A 606 -12.03 10.13 -17.69
N ALA A 607 -13.04 10.99 -17.77
CA ALA A 607 -13.58 11.75 -16.63
C ALA A 607 -14.04 10.83 -15.49
N THR A 608 -14.53 9.63 -15.82
CA THR A 608 -14.93 8.61 -14.84
C THR A 608 -13.80 7.65 -14.43
N GLY A 609 -12.58 7.91 -14.88
CA GLY A 609 -11.41 7.10 -14.57
C GLY A 609 -11.23 5.85 -15.44
N ILE A 610 -12.04 5.68 -16.48
CA ILE A 610 -12.08 4.46 -17.28
C ILE A 610 -11.15 4.62 -18.50
N PRO A 611 -10.19 3.71 -18.72
CA PRO A 611 -9.22 3.84 -19.82
C PRO A 611 -9.54 2.99 -21.06
N TYR A 612 -10.57 2.13 -21.03
CA TYR A 612 -10.88 1.18 -22.10
C TYR A 612 -12.36 1.19 -22.46
N VAL A 613 -12.66 1.30 -23.75
CA VAL A 613 -14.02 1.28 -24.27
C VAL A 613 -14.28 0.10 -25.19
N PHE A 614 -15.46 -0.46 -25.00
CA PHE A 614 -16.03 -1.50 -25.84
C PHE A 614 -16.80 -0.86 -26.99
N ALA A 615 -16.07 -0.22 -27.91
CA ALA A 615 -16.56 0.48 -29.10
C ALA A 615 -15.40 0.79 -30.07
N PRO A 616 -15.66 1.00 -31.37
CA PRO A 616 -16.96 0.91 -32.04
C PRO A 616 -17.34 -0.53 -32.45
N CYS A 617 -18.59 -0.72 -32.87
CA CYS A 617 -18.99 -1.91 -33.62
C CYS A 617 -18.70 -1.69 -35.12
N VAL A 618 -17.82 -2.53 -35.68
CA VAL A 618 -17.37 -2.44 -37.09
C VAL A 618 -18.01 -3.52 -37.96
N ALA A 619 -19.07 -4.17 -37.45
CA ALA A 619 -19.83 -5.14 -38.22
C ALA A 619 -20.55 -4.45 -39.39
N VAL A 620 -20.64 -5.14 -40.53
CA VAL A 620 -21.45 -4.71 -41.68
C VAL A 620 -22.80 -5.43 -41.59
N CYS A 621 -23.85 -4.73 -41.17
CA CYS A 621 -25.19 -5.34 -41.11
C CYS A 621 -25.70 -5.61 -42.54
N ARG A 622 -26.05 -6.87 -42.85
CA ARG A 622 -26.63 -7.28 -44.14
C ARG A 622 -28.05 -7.81 -44.02
N ASP A 623 -28.49 -8.14 -42.81
CA ASP A 623 -29.82 -8.69 -42.55
C ASP A 623 -30.49 -7.89 -41.42
N PRO A 624 -31.62 -7.21 -41.69
CA PRO A 624 -32.31 -6.40 -40.68
C PRO A 624 -32.85 -7.24 -39.50
N ARG A 625 -32.98 -8.57 -39.64
CA ARG A 625 -33.40 -9.47 -38.55
C ARG A 625 -32.33 -9.64 -37.47
N TRP A 626 -31.10 -9.19 -37.70
CA TRP A 626 -30.01 -9.24 -36.71
C TRP A 626 -30.35 -8.46 -35.42
N GLY A 627 -31.34 -7.54 -35.45
CA GLY A 627 -31.87 -6.87 -34.27
C GLY A 627 -30.91 -5.85 -33.62
N ARG A 628 -29.61 -5.89 -33.94
CA ARG A 628 -28.56 -4.97 -33.49
C ARG A 628 -27.95 -4.13 -34.62
N CYS A 629 -28.62 -4.03 -35.77
CA CYS A 629 -28.14 -3.25 -36.91
C CYS A 629 -27.91 -1.76 -36.58
N TYR A 630 -28.57 -1.22 -35.56
CA TYR A 630 -28.35 0.14 -35.08
C TYR A 630 -26.93 0.37 -34.52
N GLU A 631 -26.22 -0.68 -34.10
CA GLU A 631 -24.82 -0.59 -33.66
C GLU A 631 -23.83 -0.55 -34.83
N SER A 632 -24.24 -0.93 -36.05
CA SER A 632 -23.42 -0.84 -37.27
C SER A 632 -23.55 0.55 -37.91
N TYR A 633 -22.51 1.00 -38.61
CA TYR A 633 -22.56 2.27 -39.35
C TYR A 633 -23.30 2.16 -40.69
N SER A 634 -23.28 1.00 -41.35
CA SER A 634 -23.91 0.82 -42.66
C SER A 634 -23.90 -0.65 -43.09
N GLU A 635 -24.75 -0.98 -44.06
CA GLU A 635 -24.60 -2.17 -44.90
C GLU A 635 -23.51 -2.03 -45.97
N ASP A 636 -23.07 -0.80 -46.24
CA ASP A 636 -21.98 -0.49 -47.17
C ASP A 636 -20.63 -0.60 -46.44
N PRO A 637 -19.78 -1.60 -46.78
CA PRO A 637 -18.47 -1.78 -46.16
C PRO A 637 -17.58 -0.53 -46.26
N LYS A 638 -17.72 0.28 -47.32
CA LYS A 638 -16.92 1.48 -47.50
C LYS A 638 -17.30 2.57 -46.51
N VAL A 639 -18.60 2.72 -46.23
CA VAL A 639 -19.06 3.65 -45.18
C VAL A 639 -18.56 3.17 -43.82
N VAL A 640 -18.65 1.87 -43.53
CA VAL A 640 -18.13 1.30 -42.27
C VAL A 640 -16.62 1.54 -42.12
N GLU A 641 -15.85 1.35 -43.20
CA GLU A 641 -14.41 1.65 -43.25
C GLU A 641 -14.13 3.13 -42.96
N GLU A 642 -14.83 4.05 -43.63
CA GLU A 642 -14.69 5.49 -43.41
C GLU A 642 -15.05 5.90 -41.97
N MET A 643 -16.05 5.28 -41.35
CA MET A 643 -16.44 5.57 -39.97
C MET A 643 -15.48 5.00 -38.90
N THR A 644 -14.50 4.18 -39.28
CA THR A 644 -13.43 3.76 -38.36
C THR A 644 -12.59 4.93 -37.84
N GLU A 645 -12.74 6.13 -38.41
CA GLU A 645 -12.21 7.38 -37.86
C GLU A 645 -12.59 7.65 -36.40
N ILE A 646 -13.67 7.04 -35.88
CA ILE A 646 -13.97 7.08 -34.45
C ILE A 646 -12.83 6.51 -33.60
N ILE A 647 -12.09 5.51 -34.10
CA ILE A 647 -10.92 4.93 -33.42
C ILE A 647 -9.80 5.98 -33.31
N ASN A 648 -9.60 6.80 -34.33
CA ASN A 648 -8.66 7.92 -34.29
C ASN A 648 -9.11 9.03 -33.32
N GLY A 649 -10.42 9.18 -33.09
CA GLY A 649 -10.94 10.05 -32.03
C GLY A 649 -10.68 9.47 -30.64
N LEU A 650 -10.99 8.19 -30.44
CA LEU A 650 -10.87 7.50 -29.16
C LEU A 650 -9.40 7.35 -28.72
N GLN A 651 -8.55 6.83 -29.59
CA GLN A 651 -7.15 6.51 -29.31
C GLN A 651 -6.17 7.63 -29.71
N GLY A 652 -6.61 8.58 -30.55
CA GLY A 652 -5.73 9.56 -31.19
C GLY A 652 -5.14 9.07 -32.51
N THR A 653 -4.57 9.99 -33.29
CA THR A 653 -4.00 9.66 -34.61
C THR A 653 -2.63 9.03 -34.49
N ILE A 654 -2.49 7.83 -35.05
CA ILE A 654 -1.21 7.15 -35.15
C ILE A 654 -0.23 7.95 -36.04
N PRO A 655 1.00 8.23 -35.57
CA PRO A 655 2.02 8.90 -36.38
C PRO A 655 2.35 8.11 -37.65
N SER A 656 2.60 8.79 -38.76
CA SER A 656 2.82 8.18 -40.08
C SER A 656 4.02 7.22 -40.17
N ASN A 657 4.99 7.37 -39.26
CA ASN A 657 6.17 6.52 -39.12
C ASN A 657 5.98 5.33 -38.15
N SER A 658 4.77 5.13 -37.60
CA SER A 658 4.50 4.04 -36.67
C SER A 658 4.42 2.68 -37.36
N GLN A 659 4.86 1.63 -36.66
CA GLN A 659 4.75 0.26 -37.13
C GLN A 659 3.28 -0.19 -37.17
N LYS A 660 2.81 -0.65 -38.34
CA LYS A 660 1.47 -1.25 -38.49
C LYS A 660 1.33 -2.48 -37.59
N GLY A 661 0.17 -2.63 -36.95
CA GLY A 661 -0.13 -3.77 -36.06
C GLY A 661 0.37 -3.62 -34.61
N VAL A 662 0.95 -2.47 -34.25
CA VAL A 662 1.32 -2.16 -32.86
C VAL A 662 0.25 -1.24 -32.23
N PRO A 663 -0.30 -1.57 -31.05
CA PRO A 663 -1.24 -0.71 -30.34
C PRO A 663 -0.69 0.70 -30.12
N PHE A 664 -1.53 1.72 -30.31
CA PHE A 664 -1.19 3.13 -30.13
C PHE A 664 -2.31 3.87 -29.39
N ILE A 665 -1.93 4.70 -28.41
CA ILE A 665 -2.81 5.62 -27.70
C ILE A 665 -2.03 6.92 -27.52
N ALA A 666 -2.58 8.04 -27.99
CA ALA A 666 -1.86 9.31 -28.12
C ALA A 666 -1.51 9.97 -26.77
N GLY A 667 -2.27 9.69 -25.72
CA GLY A 667 -1.98 10.24 -24.39
C GLY A 667 -3.08 10.00 -23.37
N LYS A 668 -2.95 10.66 -22.21
CA LYS A 668 -3.82 10.46 -21.03
C LYS A 668 -5.29 10.86 -21.20
N ASN A 669 -5.62 11.61 -22.26
CA ASN A 669 -6.98 12.02 -22.60
C ASN A 669 -7.68 11.04 -23.56
N ASN A 670 -6.96 10.02 -24.03
CA ASN A 670 -7.45 9.02 -24.95
C ASN A 670 -7.72 7.68 -24.23
N VAL A 671 -8.55 6.85 -24.85
CA VAL A 671 -8.94 5.52 -24.34
C VAL A 671 -8.58 4.45 -25.36
N ALA A 672 -8.25 3.25 -24.88
CA ALA A 672 -8.13 2.08 -25.74
C ALA A 672 -9.50 1.72 -26.33
N ALA A 673 -9.56 1.41 -27.62
CA ALA A 673 -10.79 1.04 -28.31
C ALA A 673 -10.82 -0.46 -28.64
N CYS A 674 -11.96 -1.11 -28.46
CA CYS A 674 -12.21 -2.47 -28.90
C CYS A 674 -13.13 -2.45 -30.12
N ALA A 675 -12.58 -2.78 -31.29
CA ALA A 675 -13.40 -3.05 -32.48
C ALA A 675 -14.23 -4.32 -32.23
N LYS A 676 -15.52 -4.16 -32.00
CA LYS A 676 -16.40 -5.27 -31.63
C LYS A 676 -16.79 -6.14 -32.81
N HIS A 677 -16.93 -7.44 -32.50
CA HIS A 677 -17.31 -8.55 -33.36
C HIS A 677 -16.33 -8.84 -34.51
N TYR A 678 -15.08 -9.14 -34.14
CA TYR A 678 -14.05 -9.62 -35.05
C TYR A 678 -14.34 -11.06 -35.53
N VAL A 679 -14.39 -11.26 -36.86
CA VAL A 679 -14.87 -12.47 -37.57
C VAL A 679 -16.32 -12.80 -37.16
N GLY A 680 -17.24 -12.07 -37.77
CA GLY A 680 -18.56 -11.82 -37.20
C GLY A 680 -19.57 -12.95 -37.27
N ASP A 681 -20.76 -12.57 -36.82
CA ASP A 681 -22.10 -12.93 -37.35
C ASP A 681 -22.22 -12.73 -38.90
N GLY A 682 -21.14 -12.87 -39.67
CA GLY A 682 -21.04 -12.57 -41.09
C GLY A 682 -19.58 -12.60 -41.54
N GLY A 683 -19.24 -13.55 -42.42
CA GLY A 683 -17.87 -14.05 -42.62
C GLY A 683 -16.84 -13.13 -43.27
N THR A 684 -15.58 -13.30 -42.87
CA THR A 684 -14.36 -12.95 -43.63
C THR A 684 -13.20 -13.91 -43.26
N THR A 685 -12.26 -14.14 -44.18
CA THR A 685 -11.26 -15.24 -44.17
C THR A 685 -9.80 -14.81 -43.98
N LYS A 686 -9.52 -13.58 -43.48
CA LYS A 686 -8.14 -13.07 -43.32
C LYS A 686 -7.88 -12.60 -41.90
N GLY A 687 -7.56 -13.54 -41.01
CA GLY A 687 -7.29 -13.29 -39.59
C GLY A 687 -5.79 -13.22 -39.24
N ILE A 688 -5.43 -12.25 -38.40
CA ILE A 688 -4.23 -12.12 -37.54
C ILE A 688 -2.93 -12.76 -38.07
N ASN A 689 -1.98 -11.94 -38.56
CA ASN A 689 -0.60 -12.37 -38.78
C ASN A 689 0.29 -11.98 -37.59
N GLU A 690 1.53 -12.48 -37.56
CA GLU A 690 2.53 -12.24 -36.50
C GLU A 690 2.83 -10.75 -36.24
N ASN A 691 2.42 -9.85 -37.14
CA ASN A 691 2.64 -8.42 -37.04
C ASN A 691 1.57 -7.67 -36.22
N ASN A 692 0.44 -8.30 -35.88
CA ASN A 692 -0.56 -7.69 -34.99
C ASN A 692 -0.26 -8.07 -33.53
N THR A 693 -0.09 -7.07 -32.67
CA THR A 693 0.39 -7.23 -31.29
C THR A 693 -0.60 -6.72 -30.22
N GLY A 694 -1.80 -6.33 -30.63
CA GLY A 694 -2.94 -6.18 -29.71
C GLY A 694 -3.43 -7.53 -29.18
N PHE A 695 -4.41 -7.50 -28.25
CA PHE A 695 -5.00 -8.71 -27.68
C PHE A 695 -6.46 -8.90 -28.14
N VAL A 696 -6.88 -10.16 -28.24
CA VAL A 696 -8.25 -10.58 -28.56
C VAL A 696 -8.99 -10.94 -27.28
N ILE A 697 -10.20 -10.42 -27.12
CA ILE A 697 -11.07 -10.72 -25.98
C ILE A 697 -12.33 -11.45 -26.47
N SER A 698 -12.82 -12.42 -25.68
CA SER A 698 -14.11 -13.05 -25.98
C SER A 698 -15.27 -12.07 -25.81
N ASP A 699 -16.43 -12.39 -26.36
CA ASP A 699 -17.68 -11.74 -25.96
C ASP A 699 -18.12 -12.23 -24.57
N TRP A 700 -19.12 -11.55 -23.99
CA TRP A 700 -19.70 -11.86 -22.69
C TRP A 700 -20.19 -13.30 -22.63
N GLN A 701 -19.60 -14.10 -21.73
CA GLN A 701 -19.87 -15.53 -21.61
C GLN A 701 -19.67 -16.32 -22.92
N GLY A 702 -18.85 -15.79 -23.83
CA GLY A 702 -18.68 -16.36 -25.17
C GLY A 702 -18.13 -17.79 -25.13
N ILE A 703 -17.19 -18.06 -24.21
CA ILE A 703 -16.63 -19.40 -24.04
C ILE A 703 -17.65 -20.39 -23.49
N ASP A 704 -18.54 -19.95 -22.59
CA ASP A 704 -19.54 -20.81 -21.96
C ASP A 704 -20.58 -21.31 -22.99
N ARG A 705 -20.70 -20.63 -24.14
CA ARG A 705 -21.65 -20.93 -25.22
C ARG A 705 -21.08 -21.75 -26.37
N ILE A 706 -19.84 -22.23 -26.27
CA ILE A 706 -19.21 -23.07 -27.30
C ILE A 706 -19.93 -24.42 -27.47
N THR A 707 -20.49 -24.97 -26.39
CA THR A 707 -21.22 -26.25 -26.41
C THR A 707 -22.74 -26.03 -26.42
N SER A 708 -23.48 -27.02 -26.90
CA SER A 708 -24.95 -27.07 -26.76
C SER A 708 -25.35 -28.33 -25.97
N PRO A 709 -26.00 -28.19 -24.79
CA PRO A 709 -26.35 -26.93 -24.12
C PRO A 709 -25.11 -26.14 -23.65
N PRO A 710 -25.25 -24.82 -23.39
CA PRO A 710 -24.16 -24.01 -22.83
C PRO A 710 -23.58 -24.66 -21.57
N HIS A 711 -22.26 -24.53 -21.38
CA HIS A 711 -21.51 -25.05 -20.24
C HIS A 711 -21.44 -26.58 -20.10
N ALA A 712 -21.97 -27.36 -21.06
CA ALA A 712 -22.02 -28.83 -20.98
C ALA A 712 -20.64 -29.51 -20.93
N ASN A 713 -19.62 -28.91 -21.55
CA ASN A 713 -18.23 -29.37 -21.45
C ASN A 713 -17.29 -28.16 -21.35
N TYR A 714 -17.23 -27.57 -20.16
CA TYR A 714 -16.54 -26.31 -19.96
C TYR A 714 -15.02 -26.39 -20.17
N SER A 715 -14.38 -27.48 -19.75
CA SER A 715 -12.95 -27.70 -19.99
C SER A 715 -12.64 -27.70 -21.50
N TYR A 716 -13.46 -28.36 -22.32
CA TYR A 716 -13.31 -28.30 -23.78
C TYR A 716 -13.50 -26.87 -24.31
N SER A 717 -14.50 -26.14 -23.83
CA SER A 717 -14.74 -24.75 -24.23
C SER A 717 -13.55 -23.83 -23.96
N ILE A 718 -12.94 -23.95 -22.76
CA ILE A 718 -11.72 -23.22 -22.40
C ILE A 718 -10.57 -23.60 -23.33
N MET A 719 -10.34 -24.89 -23.53
CA MET A 719 -9.29 -25.40 -24.41
C MET A 719 -9.44 -24.87 -25.83
N ALA A 720 -10.64 -24.96 -26.39
CA ALA A 720 -10.96 -24.52 -27.74
C ALA A 720 -10.78 -23.00 -27.89
N GLY A 721 -11.31 -22.21 -26.96
CA GLY A 721 -11.21 -20.76 -27.00
C GLY A 721 -9.78 -20.23 -26.89
N ILE A 722 -9.02 -20.71 -25.89
CA ILE A 722 -7.63 -20.27 -25.68
C ILE A 722 -6.73 -20.72 -26.83
N SER A 723 -6.93 -21.94 -27.34
CA SER A 723 -6.16 -22.47 -28.48
C SER A 723 -6.50 -21.78 -29.80
N ALA A 724 -7.73 -21.25 -29.95
CA ALA A 724 -8.12 -20.46 -31.11
C ALA A 724 -7.50 -19.04 -31.13
N GLY A 725 -6.81 -18.63 -30.06
CA GLY A 725 -6.13 -17.34 -30.00
C GLY A 725 -6.86 -16.27 -29.20
N ILE A 726 -7.89 -16.62 -28.40
CA ILE A 726 -8.47 -15.68 -27.44
C ILE A 726 -7.44 -15.43 -26.33
N ASP A 727 -7.11 -14.16 -26.09
CA ASP A 727 -6.11 -13.76 -25.10
C ASP A 727 -6.73 -13.43 -23.73
N MET A 728 -7.95 -12.88 -23.71
CA MET A 728 -8.68 -12.53 -22.49
C MET A 728 -10.12 -13.04 -22.55
N ILE A 729 -10.63 -13.58 -21.45
CA ILE A 729 -12.02 -14.06 -21.34
C ILE A 729 -12.88 -13.01 -20.65
N MET A 730 -13.93 -12.56 -21.34
CA MET A 730 -14.93 -11.62 -20.84
C MET A 730 -16.03 -12.32 -20.05
N VAL A 731 -16.09 -12.02 -18.75
CA VAL A 731 -17.19 -12.35 -17.83
C VAL A 731 -17.69 -13.80 -18.00
N PRO A 732 -16.83 -14.81 -17.74
CA PRO A 732 -17.26 -16.21 -17.76
C PRO A 732 -18.35 -16.48 -16.72
N TYR A 733 -19.16 -17.53 -16.92
CA TYR A 733 -20.24 -17.89 -15.98
C TYR A 733 -19.72 -18.09 -14.55
N GLY A 734 -18.57 -18.75 -14.41
CA GLY A 734 -17.83 -18.89 -13.16
C GLY A 734 -16.35 -18.54 -13.32
N PHE A 735 -15.95 -17.29 -13.03
CA PHE A 735 -14.55 -16.89 -13.19
C PHE A 735 -13.57 -17.71 -12.34
N ARG A 736 -13.99 -18.19 -11.16
CA ARG A 736 -13.18 -19.09 -10.31
C ARG A 736 -13.01 -20.47 -10.95
N GLU A 737 -14.07 -20.99 -11.57
CA GLU A 737 -14.04 -22.25 -12.32
C GLU A 737 -13.12 -22.11 -13.53
N PHE A 738 -13.27 -21.04 -14.31
CA PHE A 738 -12.39 -20.71 -15.43
C PHE A 738 -10.90 -20.68 -15.03
N ILE A 739 -10.55 -19.94 -13.97
CA ILE A 739 -9.17 -19.84 -13.49
C ILE A 739 -8.64 -21.22 -13.06
N THR A 740 -9.45 -21.99 -12.33
CA THR A 740 -9.05 -23.31 -11.82
C THR A 740 -8.83 -24.30 -12.95
N ASP A 741 -9.75 -24.35 -13.91
CA ASP A 741 -9.70 -25.28 -15.04
C ASP A 741 -8.57 -24.91 -16.01
N LEU A 742 -8.41 -23.63 -16.36
CA LEU A 742 -7.28 -23.19 -17.21
C LEU A 742 -5.93 -23.47 -16.53
N THR A 743 -5.83 -23.30 -15.21
CA THR A 743 -4.61 -23.66 -14.45
C THR A 743 -4.33 -25.15 -14.60
N TYR A 744 -5.34 -26.00 -14.37
CA TYR A 744 -5.23 -27.44 -14.52
C TYR A 744 -4.81 -27.84 -15.94
N GLN A 745 -5.41 -27.26 -16.97
CA GLN A 745 -5.08 -27.57 -18.37
C GLN A 745 -3.64 -27.21 -18.73
N VAL A 746 -3.11 -26.10 -18.22
CA VAL A 746 -1.72 -25.71 -18.45
C VAL A 746 -0.76 -26.62 -17.68
N GLU A 747 -1.07 -26.97 -16.43
CA GLU A 747 -0.26 -27.90 -15.62
C GLU A 747 -0.24 -29.32 -16.21
N LYS A 748 -1.33 -29.75 -16.86
CA LYS A 748 -1.40 -31.01 -17.60
C LYS A 748 -0.86 -30.92 -19.03
N ASN A 749 -0.35 -29.76 -19.44
CA ASN A 749 0.20 -29.50 -20.76
C ASN A 749 -0.81 -29.74 -21.90
N LEU A 750 -2.12 -29.56 -21.62
CA LEU A 750 -3.20 -29.57 -22.60
C LEU A 750 -3.22 -28.24 -23.38
N ILE A 751 -2.90 -27.15 -22.69
CA ILE A 751 -2.61 -25.84 -23.30
C ILE A 751 -1.14 -25.52 -23.00
N PRO A 752 -0.30 -25.28 -24.03
CA PRO A 752 1.11 -25.02 -23.80
C PRO A 752 1.33 -23.66 -23.11
N MET A 753 2.28 -23.60 -22.19
CA MET A 753 2.65 -22.36 -21.49
C MET A 753 3.02 -21.22 -22.44
N SER A 754 3.56 -21.53 -23.63
CA SER A 754 3.87 -20.55 -24.67
C SER A 754 2.63 -19.80 -25.18
N ARG A 755 1.45 -20.43 -25.19
CA ARG A 755 0.19 -19.78 -25.57
C ARG A 755 -0.27 -18.80 -24.50
N ILE A 756 -0.11 -19.18 -23.22
CA ILE A 756 -0.39 -18.30 -22.08
C ILE A 756 0.55 -17.09 -22.09
N ASP A 757 1.84 -17.32 -22.33
CA ASP A 757 2.84 -16.25 -22.42
C ASP A 757 2.58 -15.28 -23.58
N ASP A 758 2.11 -15.79 -24.72
CA ASP A 758 1.70 -14.95 -25.86
C ASP A 758 0.50 -14.07 -25.53
N ALA A 759 -0.57 -14.64 -24.96
CA ALA A 759 -1.76 -13.92 -24.55
C ALA A 759 -1.43 -12.80 -23.56
N VAL A 760 -0.69 -13.13 -22.50
CA VAL A 760 -0.30 -12.17 -21.46
C VAL A 760 0.64 -11.10 -22.02
N ARG A 761 1.56 -11.44 -22.92
CA ARG A 761 2.43 -10.46 -23.60
C ARG A 761 1.61 -9.40 -24.34
N ARG A 762 0.55 -9.81 -25.06
CA ARG A 762 -0.35 -8.91 -25.80
C ARG A 762 -1.15 -8.01 -24.85
N ILE A 763 -1.67 -8.58 -23.76
CA ILE A 763 -2.39 -7.83 -22.72
C ILE A 763 -1.48 -6.78 -22.06
N LEU A 764 -0.28 -7.20 -21.62
CA LEU A 764 0.70 -6.29 -21.01
C LEU A 764 1.11 -5.17 -21.96
N ARG A 765 1.29 -5.46 -23.25
CA ARG A 765 1.58 -4.44 -24.26
C ARG A 765 0.52 -3.33 -24.25
N VAL A 766 -0.75 -3.70 -24.30
CA VAL A 766 -1.84 -2.72 -24.27
C VAL A 766 -1.85 -1.95 -22.95
N LYS A 767 -1.63 -2.60 -21.80
CA LYS A 767 -1.52 -1.90 -20.49
C LYS A 767 -0.41 -0.85 -20.44
N PHE A 768 0.77 -1.17 -20.97
CA PHE A 768 1.86 -0.22 -21.08
C PHE A 768 1.55 0.90 -22.08
N THR A 769 0.97 0.59 -23.24
CA THR A 769 0.56 1.60 -24.23
C THR A 769 -0.48 2.57 -23.66
N MET A 770 -1.39 2.08 -22.80
CA MET A 770 -2.36 2.90 -22.07
C MET A 770 -1.73 3.78 -20.98
N GLY A 771 -0.44 3.59 -20.68
CA GLY A 771 0.26 4.31 -19.61
C GLY A 771 -0.19 3.93 -18.21
N LEU A 772 -0.81 2.75 -18.02
CA LEU A 772 -1.37 2.34 -16.73
C LEU A 772 -0.28 2.07 -15.67
N PHE A 773 0.95 1.77 -16.07
CA PHE A 773 2.05 1.57 -15.13
C PHE A 773 2.59 2.90 -14.59
N GLU A 774 2.49 3.96 -15.38
CA GLU A 774 2.93 5.31 -15.04
C GLU A 774 1.82 6.12 -14.35
N ASN A 775 0.58 5.96 -14.85
CA ASN A 775 -0.60 6.72 -14.41
C ASN A 775 -1.79 5.76 -14.17
N PRO A 776 -1.73 4.93 -13.12
CA PRO A 776 -2.75 3.91 -12.85
C PRO A 776 -4.09 4.49 -12.35
N TYR A 777 -4.08 5.71 -11.80
CA TYR A 777 -5.25 6.31 -11.18
C TYR A 777 -6.02 7.24 -12.13
N PRO A 778 -7.33 7.44 -11.91
CA PRO A 778 -8.13 8.44 -12.62
C PRO A 778 -7.51 9.84 -12.55
N ASP A 779 -7.60 10.61 -13.63
CA ASP A 779 -7.12 12.00 -13.68
C ASP A 779 -8.24 12.96 -13.22
N PRO A 780 -8.13 13.59 -12.02
CA PRO A 780 -9.17 14.46 -11.51
C PRO A 780 -9.36 15.72 -12.37
N SER A 781 -8.40 16.10 -13.23
CA SER A 781 -8.56 17.28 -14.09
C SER A 781 -9.60 17.09 -15.20
N LEU A 782 -10.05 15.85 -15.44
CA LEU A 782 -11.00 15.54 -16.52
C LEU A 782 -12.45 15.48 -16.03
N VAL A 783 -12.70 15.64 -14.73
CA VAL A 783 -14.05 15.52 -14.14
C VAL A 783 -15.06 16.46 -14.80
N GLU A 784 -14.63 17.65 -15.21
CA GLU A 784 -15.48 18.67 -15.86
C GLU A 784 -15.77 18.38 -17.35
N GLU A 785 -15.12 17.38 -17.94
CA GLU A 785 -15.38 17.00 -19.34
C GLU A 785 -16.69 16.21 -19.50
N LEU A 786 -17.19 15.56 -18.45
CA LEU A 786 -18.45 14.82 -18.51
C LEU A 786 -19.62 15.77 -18.79
N GLY A 787 -20.32 15.54 -19.90
CA GLY A 787 -21.49 16.33 -20.26
C GLY A 787 -21.15 17.80 -20.49
N LYS A 788 -20.00 18.10 -21.08
CA LYS A 788 -19.60 19.49 -21.39
C LYS A 788 -20.50 20.10 -22.47
N GLN A 789 -20.70 21.42 -22.43
CA GLN A 789 -21.54 22.13 -23.41
C GLN A 789 -21.07 21.88 -24.86
N GLU A 790 -19.76 21.89 -25.09
CA GLU A 790 -19.15 21.62 -26.40
C GLU A 790 -19.51 20.22 -26.94
N HIS A 791 -19.55 19.21 -26.06
CA HIS A 791 -19.93 17.84 -26.43
C HIS A 791 -21.42 17.77 -26.78
N ARG A 792 -22.28 18.48 -26.04
CA ARG A 792 -23.72 18.58 -26.36
C ARG A 792 -23.97 19.27 -27.70
N GLU A 793 -23.24 20.33 -28.00
CA GLU A 793 -23.33 21.03 -29.28
C GLU A 793 -22.88 20.14 -30.44
N LEU A 794 -21.82 19.35 -30.23
CA LEU A 794 -21.38 18.34 -31.19
C LEU A 794 -22.43 17.25 -31.40
N ALA A 795 -23.09 16.78 -30.33
CA ALA A 795 -24.20 15.83 -30.44
C ALA A 795 -25.37 16.42 -31.24
N ARG A 796 -25.72 17.70 -31.03
CA ARG A 796 -26.73 18.41 -31.84
C ARG A 796 -26.35 18.51 -33.31
N GLU A 797 -25.08 18.83 -33.60
CA GLU A 797 -24.57 18.83 -34.98
C GLU A 797 -24.72 17.45 -35.62
N ALA A 798 -24.34 16.40 -34.89
CA ALA A 798 -24.44 15.02 -35.36
C ALA A 798 -25.88 14.60 -35.64
N VAL A 799 -26.81 14.92 -34.74
CA VAL A 799 -28.24 14.69 -34.94
C VAL A 799 -28.71 15.38 -36.22
N ARG A 800 -28.47 16.68 -36.38
CA ARG A 800 -28.88 17.44 -37.57
C ARG A 800 -28.35 16.84 -38.88
N LYS A 801 -27.09 16.40 -38.89
CA LYS A 801 -26.45 15.77 -40.06
C LYS A 801 -26.88 14.32 -40.31
N SER A 802 -27.35 13.63 -39.28
CA SER A 802 -27.79 12.23 -39.36
C SER A 802 -29.24 12.09 -39.85
N LEU A 803 -29.99 13.19 -39.91
CA LEU A 803 -31.37 13.18 -40.38
C LEU A 803 -31.44 12.76 -41.86
N VAL A 804 -32.31 11.81 -42.12
CA VAL A 804 -32.52 11.26 -43.44
C VAL A 804 -34.00 11.35 -43.81
N LEU A 805 -34.30 11.78 -45.03
CA LEU A 805 -35.68 11.74 -45.51
C LEU A 805 -36.02 10.37 -46.11
N LEU A 806 -36.98 9.65 -45.51
CA LEU A 806 -37.53 8.42 -46.12
C LEU A 806 -38.60 8.71 -47.18
N LYS A 807 -39.50 9.66 -46.89
CA LYS A 807 -40.68 9.94 -47.71
C LYS A 807 -41.09 11.39 -47.59
N ASN A 808 -41.48 11.99 -48.69
CA ASN A 808 -41.81 13.41 -48.79
C ASN A 808 -43.02 13.61 -49.69
N GLY A 809 -44.19 13.35 -49.12
CA GLY A 809 -45.45 13.24 -49.86
C GLY A 809 -45.68 11.85 -50.46
N LYS A 810 -46.83 11.68 -51.13
CA LYS A 810 -47.11 10.50 -51.95
C LYS A 810 -46.48 10.68 -53.33
N ALA A 811 -46.01 9.60 -53.93
CA ALA A 811 -45.47 9.64 -55.30
C ALA A 811 -46.51 10.24 -56.26
N GLY A 812 -46.12 11.25 -57.04
CA GLY A 812 -47.01 11.98 -57.96
C GLY A 812 -47.74 13.19 -57.36
N GLN A 813 -47.55 13.52 -56.07
CA GLN A 813 -48.04 14.75 -55.46
C GLN A 813 -46.92 15.77 -55.23
N HIS A 814 -47.30 17.04 -55.04
CA HIS A 814 -46.33 18.05 -54.62
C HIS A 814 -45.71 17.62 -53.28
N PRO A 815 -44.37 17.62 -53.20
CA PRO A 815 -43.69 17.27 -51.96
C PRO A 815 -44.04 18.24 -50.83
N VAL A 816 -44.06 17.73 -49.60
CA VAL A 816 -44.52 18.45 -48.39
C VAL A 816 -43.49 19.48 -47.92
N LEU A 817 -42.24 19.31 -48.32
CA LEU A 817 -41.14 20.16 -47.91
C LEU A 817 -40.58 20.99 -49.08
N PRO A 818 -39.72 22.01 -48.85
CA PRO A 818 -39.48 22.65 -47.56
C PRO A 818 -40.78 23.21 -46.96
N LEU A 819 -40.87 23.27 -45.63
CA LEU A 819 -42.04 23.87 -44.97
C LEU A 819 -42.08 25.38 -45.28
N PRO A 820 -43.27 25.98 -45.46
CA PRO A 820 -43.39 27.42 -45.61
C PRO A 820 -42.78 28.17 -44.40
N LYS A 821 -42.02 29.25 -44.63
CA LYS A 821 -41.40 30.08 -43.57
C LYS A 821 -42.39 30.71 -42.56
N LYS A 822 -43.70 30.59 -42.80
CA LYS A 822 -44.80 31.15 -41.99
C LYS A 822 -45.85 30.08 -41.63
N THR A 823 -45.41 28.86 -41.33
CA THR A 823 -46.31 27.85 -40.77
C THR A 823 -46.62 28.20 -39.31
N GLU A 824 -47.90 28.43 -38.97
CA GLU A 824 -48.32 28.88 -37.62
C GLU A 824 -48.20 27.77 -36.55
N SER A 825 -48.25 26.49 -36.94
CA SER A 825 -48.08 25.35 -36.04
C SER A 825 -47.64 24.08 -36.78
N ILE A 826 -46.76 23.28 -36.18
CA ILE A 826 -46.29 21.99 -36.68
C ILE A 826 -46.65 20.92 -35.62
N LEU A 827 -47.42 19.90 -36.01
CA LEU A 827 -47.71 18.75 -35.14
C LEU A 827 -46.60 17.71 -35.27
N VAL A 828 -45.87 17.48 -34.18
CA VAL A 828 -44.93 16.36 -34.03
C VAL A 828 -45.63 15.30 -33.16
N THR A 829 -45.95 14.14 -33.73
CA THR A 829 -46.67 13.04 -33.05
C THR A 829 -45.93 11.72 -33.23
N GLY A 830 -46.11 10.78 -32.30
CA GLY A 830 -45.38 9.52 -32.23
C GLY A 830 -44.95 9.20 -30.80
N SER A 831 -44.80 7.92 -30.47
CA SER A 831 -44.42 7.50 -29.12
C SER A 831 -43.00 7.92 -28.74
N HIS A 832 -42.16 8.25 -29.73
CA HIS A 832 -40.79 8.72 -29.52
C HIS A 832 -40.68 10.24 -29.71
N ALA A 833 -41.76 10.97 -30.05
CA ALA A 833 -41.72 12.41 -30.36
C ALA A 833 -41.12 13.27 -29.23
N ASP A 834 -41.47 12.95 -27.98
CA ASP A 834 -40.98 13.62 -26.76
C ASP A 834 -40.43 12.63 -25.71
N ASN A 835 -39.71 11.61 -26.18
CA ASN A 835 -39.10 10.60 -25.30
C ASN A 835 -37.64 10.35 -25.68
N LEU A 836 -36.72 11.08 -25.04
CA LEU A 836 -35.28 11.02 -25.30
C LEU A 836 -34.72 9.60 -25.15
N GLY A 837 -35.16 8.85 -24.14
CA GLY A 837 -34.73 7.46 -23.95
C GLY A 837 -35.07 6.57 -25.15
N TYR A 838 -36.29 6.71 -25.70
CA TYR A 838 -36.67 6.00 -26.92
C TYR A 838 -36.00 6.54 -28.18
N GLN A 839 -35.75 7.85 -28.25
CA GLN A 839 -34.99 8.47 -29.36
C GLN A 839 -33.54 8.00 -29.41
N CYS A 840 -32.93 7.77 -28.25
CA CYS A 840 -31.53 7.34 -28.14
C CYS A 840 -31.35 5.83 -28.35
N GLY A 841 -32.38 5.00 -28.11
CA GLY A 841 -32.36 3.56 -28.37
C GLY A 841 -31.67 2.71 -27.29
N GLY A 842 -31.35 1.46 -27.65
CA GLY A 842 -30.65 0.51 -26.79
C GLY A 842 -29.29 1.04 -26.32
N TRP A 843 -28.69 0.43 -25.31
CA TRP A 843 -27.46 0.92 -24.66
C TRP A 843 -27.55 2.30 -23.99
N THR A 844 -28.69 3.00 -24.02
CA THR A 844 -28.89 4.21 -23.21
C THR A 844 -29.23 3.80 -21.77
N ILE A 845 -28.28 3.89 -20.84
CA ILE A 845 -28.36 3.48 -19.42
C ILE A 845 -28.52 1.97 -19.19
N THR A 846 -29.33 1.26 -19.99
CA THR A 846 -29.49 -0.20 -19.95
C THR A 846 -29.26 -0.80 -21.33
N TRP A 847 -29.06 -2.12 -21.38
CA TRP A 847 -28.82 -2.84 -22.65
C TRP A 847 -29.94 -2.65 -23.68
N GLN A 848 -31.21 -2.75 -23.27
CA GLN A 848 -32.38 -2.58 -24.15
C GLN A 848 -32.90 -1.13 -24.21
N GLY A 849 -32.27 -0.21 -23.49
CA GLY A 849 -32.77 1.16 -23.30
C GLY A 849 -33.94 1.22 -22.31
N LEU A 850 -34.28 2.43 -21.89
CA LEU A 850 -35.46 2.74 -21.06
C LEU A 850 -36.11 4.02 -21.59
N GLY A 851 -37.43 4.13 -21.48
CA GLY A 851 -38.13 5.38 -21.76
C GLY A 851 -37.86 6.45 -20.69
N GLY A 852 -37.96 7.72 -21.07
CA GLY A 852 -37.89 8.87 -20.16
C GLY A 852 -36.88 9.94 -20.57
N ASN A 853 -37.04 11.15 -20.03
CA ASN A 853 -36.29 12.35 -20.44
C ASN A 853 -35.20 12.80 -19.45
N ASN A 854 -35.08 12.14 -18.28
CA ASN A 854 -34.26 12.62 -17.15
C ASN A 854 -33.01 11.77 -16.86
N LEU A 855 -32.75 10.73 -17.66
CA LEU A 855 -31.73 9.71 -17.35
C LEU A 855 -30.36 10.00 -17.95
N THR A 856 -30.28 10.84 -18.98
CA THR A 856 -29.05 11.25 -19.65
C THR A 856 -29.05 12.77 -19.86
N VAL A 857 -27.89 13.37 -20.12
CA VAL A 857 -27.86 14.70 -20.77
C VAL A 857 -27.58 14.46 -22.25
N ALA A 858 -28.51 13.76 -22.92
CA ALA A 858 -28.73 14.10 -24.32
C ALA A 858 -28.94 15.61 -24.35
N ALA A 859 -28.38 16.29 -25.34
CA ALA A 859 -28.62 17.71 -25.52
C ALA A 859 -30.09 17.99 -25.21
N HIS A 860 -30.36 18.88 -24.24
CA HIS A 860 -31.70 19.44 -24.10
C HIS A 860 -32.17 19.73 -25.51
N GLU A 861 -33.38 19.25 -25.81
CA GLU A 861 -34.21 19.43 -27.01
C GLU A 861 -34.67 18.07 -27.59
N SER A 862 -35.89 17.64 -27.23
CA SER A 862 -36.60 16.59 -27.97
C SER A 862 -36.75 16.99 -29.45
N TYR A 863 -37.23 16.10 -30.33
CA TYR A 863 -37.52 16.44 -31.73
C TYR A 863 -38.21 17.80 -31.88
N HIS A 864 -39.03 18.19 -30.90
CA HIS A 864 -39.72 19.47 -30.77
C HIS A 864 -38.83 20.72 -31.01
N HIS A 865 -37.60 20.77 -30.49
CA HIS A 865 -36.74 21.96 -30.62
C HIS A 865 -35.74 21.87 -31.78
N ILE A 866 -35.49 20.67 -32.34
CA ILE A 866 -34.79 20.51 -33.63
C ILE A 866 -35.54 21.27 -34.74
N PHE A 867 -36.87 21.39 -34.63
CA PHE A 867 -37.71 22.17 -35.54
C PHE A 867 -37.63 23.70 -35.30
N GLU A 868 -37.28 24.16 -34.10
CA GLU A 868 -37.17 25.59 -33.77
C GLU A 868 -35.82 26.19 -34.21
N ASP A 869 -34.73 25.42 -34.10
CA ASP A 869 -33.34 25.89 -34.30
C ASP A 869 -32.68 25.47 -35.64
N CYS A 870 -33.44 24.86 -36.56
CA CYS A 870 -32.93 24.46 -37.88
C CYS A 870 -33.25 25.51 -38.97
N PRO A 871 -32.31 26.41 -39.34
CA PRO A 871 -32.44 27.20 -40.57
C PRO A 871 -32.44 26.33 -41.84
N PHE A 872 -31.97 25.08 -41.74
CA PHE A 872 -31.89 24.08 -42.81
C PHE A 872 -33.24 23.51 -43.27
N LEU A 873 -34.35 23.71 -42.55
CA LEU A 873 -35.69 23.32 -43.04
C LEU A 873 -36.15 24.17 -44.24
N SER A 874 -35.38 25.21 -44.61
CA SER A 874 -35.54 25.96 -45.86
C SER A 874 -34.84 25.34 -47.07
N GLU A 875 -33.93 24.37 -46.90
CA GLU A 875 -33.16 23.76 -48.00
C GLU A 875 -33.09 22.22 -47.98
N VAL A 876 -33.55 21.54 -46.92
CA VAL A 876 -33.70 20.08 -46.91
C VAL A 876 -35.03 19.65 -46.29
N TRP A 877 -35.54 18.56 -46.85
CA TRP A 877 -36.90 18.05 -46.72
C TRP A 877 -37.02 17.07 -45.53
N CYS A 878 -37.85 17.31 -44.49
CA CYS A 878 -38.30 16.34 -43.43
C CYS A 878 -39.68 16.63 -42.77
N VAL A 879 -40.64 15.66 -42.73
CA VAL A 879 -41.80 15.61 -41.78
C VAL A 879 -42.24 14.15 -41.49
N LEU A 880 -42.70 13.93 -40.24
CA LEU A 880 -43.22 12.72 -39.58
C LEU A 880 -44.47 12.07 -40.20
N VAL A 881 -44.63 10.75 -40.02
CA VAL A 881 -45.87 10.00 -40.29
C VAL A 881 -46.19 9.08 -39.11
N GLY A 882 -47.43 9.11 -38.62
CA GLY A 882 -47.85 8.51 -37.35
C GLY A 882 -48.84 7.33 -37.45
N ASP A 883 -48.51 6.25 -38.15
CA ASP A 883 -49.34 5.02 -38.12
C ASP A 883 -48.59 3.69 -37.96
N GLY A 884 -47.29 3.70 -37.69
CA GLY A 884 -46.63 2.65 -36.91
C GLY A 884 -46.86 1.19 -37.31
N SER A 885 -46.96 0.85 -38.60
CA SER A 885 -47.06 -0.55 -39.06
C SER A 885 -45.86 -0.97 -39.91
N PHE A 886 -45.02 -1.85 -39.33
CA PHE A 886 -44.10 -2.73 -40.07
C PHE A 886 -44.83 -4.05 -40.35
N GLY A 887 -45.78 -4.00 -41.28
CA GLY A 887 -46.39 -5.18 -41.89
C GLY A 887 -46.38 -4.95 -43.39
N ASP A 888 -45.62 -5.78 -44.11
CA ASP A 888 -45.63 -5.92 -45.57
C ASP A 888 -44.87 -4.87 -46.39
N CYS A 889 -43.54 -4.96 -46.43
CA CYS A 889 -42.79 -4.59 -47.65
C CYS A 889 -41.50 -5.40 -47.82
N PRO A 890 -41.45 -6.36 -48.76
CA PRO A 890 -40.23 -7.01 -49.24
C PRO A 890 -39.57 -6.13 -50.34
N PHE A 891 -38.24 -6.13 -50.42
CA PHE A 891 -37.36 -5.33 -51.33
C PHE A 891 -37.12 -3.87 -50.85
N ALA A 892 -35.89 -3.32 -50.78
CA ALA A 892 -34.81 -3.41 -51.76
C ALA A 892 -33.39 -3.24 -51.18
N LEU A 893 -32.50 -4.08 -51.70
CA LEU A 893 -31.05 -4.18 -51.52
C LEU A 893 -30.33 -3.51 -52.71
N ASP A 894 -30.28 -2.18 -52.79
CA ASP A 894 -29.39 -1.45 -53.70
C ASP A 894 -28.96 -0.15 -53.00
N GLY A 895 -27.65 0.03 -52.82
CA GLY A 895 -26.98 1.00 -51.93
C GLY A 895 -27.14 2.47 -52.31
N ARG A 896 -28.33 2.91 -52.68
CA ARG A 896 -28.70 4.31 -52.99
C ARG A 896 -29.82 4.85 -52.13
N HIS A 897 -30.23 4.14 -51.09
CA HIS A 897 -31.37 4.55 -50.26
C HIS A 897 -30.93 4.81 -48.82
N ARG A 898 -31.28 5.99 -48.34
CA ARG A 898 -30.88 6.54 -47.05
C ARG A 898 -31.93 6.07 -46.02
N PHE A 899 -31.49 5.58 -44.87
CA PHE A 899 -32.35 5.10 -43.77
C PHE A 899 -32.70 6.22 -42.78
N LEU A 900 -33.97 6.34 -42.37
CA LEU A 900 -34.41 7.07 -41.18
C LEU A 900 -35.16 6.09 -40.27
N ASN A 901 -35.05 6.26 -38.97
CA ASN A 901 -36.09 5.84 -38.05
C ASN A 901 -36.76 7.10 -37.49
N LEU A 902 -38.01 7.31 -37.85
CA LEU A 902 -38.97 8.17 -37.15
C LEU A 902 -40.21 7.29 -36.92
N LEU A 903 -40.46 6.91 -35.66
CA LEU A 903 -41.75 6.41 -35.19
C LEU A 903 -42.27 7.28 -34.05
#